data_AF-A0A1Q2HM47-F1
#
_entry.id   AF-A0A1Q2HM47-F1
#
_cell.length_a   1.000
_cell.length_b   1.000
_cell.length_c   1.000
_cell.angle_alpha   90.00
_cell.angle_beta   90.00
_cell.angle_gamma   90.00
#
_symmetry.space_group_name_H-M   'P 1'
#
loop_
_entity.id
_entity.type
_entity.pdbx_description
1 polymer ?
#
loop_
_entity_poly.entity_id
_entity_poly.type
_entity_poly.pdbx_seq_one_letter_code
_entity_poly.pdbx_strand_id
1 'polypeptide(L)'
;MRNIIITLLFTLAMVIALPASAATVAHWDFEDGVAGEPFTPEGDASGSGYSADLVAGYPMYGWDEYYGPSYSDVTPTGEGLSMSADANHQDGYAAAEELTSWSPSVWTIEVAVYLEEMDGWDTIIGREGSAAGNAAADFYLSNDGEDDTFRIDFMTVGGERWVLDSDFVPVINQWYRIAVTCDGETVNMYCDKMDGEGFVNAGTLDISSQSVADNALAQSGFNWTFGRGWYNGNQADHIDGYIDDVRFSDEVLSKTEFLGADLSAYDPDPQPYHPEDGTVGNIHGDQAALSFNFKAGPGKETAVNPDILVHYIYHTKGDGSGDMIESPYTVTHSDYSDPNVSYGPLLLEQGTDYEWYVEEGLDDGTGNPKPAGDPNNYYSPTWSFTTVSHKPGFVSGPENAVADENGNCSFTVEGSLTAETYQWFDGETDAPLSEGGMYSGTTTQTLTITGGTIADEGEVYCVCYNGDTSSDPVSARWYMPRLIGHWKFDGNLEDSVNEVYPSVPSNDGVLAVHDSIAGPGDPNYASSEGQTAIDGDAAWFFNDGDFVEIPNQDYYNFYHEGFTFSCWYKMDETAGWTHPMIRLEPGNTSASGVLFGIDTGARQDCRFIIENALGWPGLNSHNADEPVAYNDGEWHMMTATYDPEDGTAKLYADGTFVEEIAADMSSLGYPDAPFRIGGSNLDGNPAIQGGADDARIYSYALSAEEVANLYVDFRPDEYVCVAEEGSDLDLYDLNGDCRVNLTDFALVALDWLKCSRVPYSACDWE
;
A
#
# COMPACT_ATOMS: atom_id res chain seq x y z
N MET A 1 -67.34 32.24 -10.68
CA MET A 1 -67.34 33.52 -11.44
C MET A 1 -67.21 34.66 -10.43
N ARG A 2 -66.21 35.55 -10.41
CA ARG A 2 -64.88 35.69 -11.03
C ARG A 2 -64.27 36.97 -10.40
N ASN A 3 -62.93 37.04 -10.32
CA ASN A 3 -62.04 38.18 -9.99
C ASN A 3 -61.66 38.29 -8.49
N ILE A 4 -60.47 37.91 -8.00
CA ILE A 4 -59.06 38.23 -8.34
C ILE A 4 -58.76 39.73 -8.20
N ILE A 5 -58.04 40.12 -7.12
CA ILE A 5 -56.89 41.04 -7.15
C ILE A 5 -55.91 40.60 -6.04
N ILE A 6 -54.69 40.29 -6.49
CA ILE A 6 -53.47 39.93 -5.76
C ILE A 6 -52.87 41.20 -5.15
N THR A 7 -52.29 41.11 -3.94
CA THR A 7 -51.38 42.16 -3.42
C THR A 7 -50.08 41.50 -3.00
N LEU A 8 -49.03 41.84 -3.77
CA LEU A 8 -47.63 41.43 -3.63
C LEU A 8 -47.08 41.72 -2.22
N LEU A 9 -46.40 40.72 -1.63
CA LEU A 9 -45.33 40.94 -0.67
C LEU A 9 -44.07 41.32 -1.45
N PHE A 10 -43.47 42.47 -1.11
CA PHE A 10 -42.10 42.80 -1.46
C PHE A 10 -41.19 42.23 -0.37
N THR A 11 -40.58 41.07 -0.61
CA THR A 11 -39.40 40.60 0.11
C THR A 11 -38.18 41.23 -0.56
N LEU A 12 -37.55 42.16 0.15
CA LEU A 12 -36.26 42.74 -0.20
C LEU A 12 -35.19 41.69 0.15
N ALA A 13 -34.85 40.82 -0.81
CA ALA A 13 -33.66 39.99 -0.72
C ALA A 13 -32.44 40.91 -0.87
N MET A 14 -31.73 41.12 0.23
CA MET A 14 -30.42 41.75 0.23
C MET A 14 -29.43 40.67 -0.22
N VAL A 15 -29.26 40.55 -1.53
CA VAL A 15 -28.17 39.77 -2.15
C VAL A 15 -26.89 40.49 -1.76
N ILE A 16 -26.16 39.92 -0.80
CA ILE A 16 -24.74 40.24 -0.64
C ILE A 16 -24.08 39.60 -1.85
N ALA A 17 -23.83 40.39 -2.87
CA ALA A 17 -22.93 40.02 -3.94
C ALA A 17 -21.53 39.96 -3.33
N LEU A 18 -21.07 38.75 -3.02
CA LEU A 18 -19.63 38.46 -2.96
C LEU A 18 -19.03 38.93 -4.30
N PRO A 19 -17.80 39.45 -4.31
CA PRO A 19 -17.18 39.83 -5.58
C PRO A 19 -17.15 38.59 -6.47
N ALA A 20 -17.77 38.69 -7.65
CA ALA A 20 -17.51 37.75 -8.73
C ALA A 20 -15.98 37.70 -8.90
N SER A 21 -15.39 36.56 -8.53
CA SER A 21 -13.98 36.28 -8.76
C SER A 21 -13.73 36.32 -10.27
N ALA A 22 -12.49 36.62 -10.66
CA ALA A 22 -11.88 36.54 -11.99
C ALA A 22 -12.61 35.66 -13.04
N ALA A 23 -12.60 36.09 -14.31
CA ALA A 23 -13.48 35.67 -15.42
C ALA A 23 -13.75 34.14 -15.61
N THR A 24 -14.62 33.55 -14.77
CA THR A 24 -15.16 32.20 -15.00
C THR A 24 -16.05 32.19 -16.25
N VAL A 25 -15.83 31.20 -17.12
CA VAL A 25 -16.52 31.00 -18.40
C VAL A 25 -17.69 30.04 -18.26
N ALA A 26 -17.49 28.93 -17.54
CA ALA A 26 -18.50 27.92 -17.24
C ALA A 26 -18.16 27.21 -15.92
N HIS A 27 -19.17 26.80 -15.16
CA HIS A 27 -19.01 26.01 -13.93
C HIS A 27 -20.19 25.06 -13.72
N TRP A 28 -19.92 23.75 -13.66
CA TRP A 28 -20.89 22.71 -13.32
C TRP A 28 -20.49 22.03 -12.01
N ASP A 29 -21.37 22.10 -11.02
CA ASP A 29 -21.24 21.48 -9.70
C ASP A 29 -22.10 20.22 -9.54
N PHE A 30 -22.93 19.88 -10.55
CA PHE A 30 -23.79 18.69 -10.58
C PHE A 30 -24.83 18.56 -9.45
N GLU A 31 -25.06 19.63 -8.68
CA GLU A 31 -25.98 19.64 -7.53
C GLU A 31 -27.47 19.82 -7.89
N ASP A 32 -27.81 19.79 -9.18
CA ASP A 32 -29.14 20.14 -9.69
C ASP A 32 -30.07 18.95 -9.96
N GLY A 33 -29.63 17.74 -9.57
CA GLY A 33 -30.31 16.47 -9.82
C GLY A 33 -30.73 15.68 -8.58
N VAL A 34 -30.83 14.36 -8.77
CA VAL A 34 -31.11 13.36 -7.73
C VAL A 34 -30.24 12.14 -8.04
N ALA A 35 -29.49 11.64 -7.05
CA ALA A 35 -28.64 10.45 -7.22
C ALA A 35 -29.39 9.26 -7.85
N GLY A 36 -28.75 8.65 -8.85
CA GLY A 36 -29.25 7.55 -9.68
C GLY A 36 -30.11 7.98 -10.88
N GLU A 37 -30.52 9.24 -11.01
CA GLU A 37 -31.32 9.68 -12.16
C GLU A 37 -30.41 10.04 -13.34
N PRO A 38 -30.71 9.58 -14.58
CA PRO A 38 -29.99 10.00 -15.77
C PRO A 38 -30.23 11.48 -16.04
N PHE A 39 -29.25 12.17 -16.65
CA PHE A 39 -29.43 13.55 -17.06
C PHE A 39 -30.64 13.70 -17.97
N THR A 40 -30.83 12.74 -18.90
CA THR A 40 -32.00 12.64 -19.77
C THR A 40 -32.96 11.56 -19.24
N PRO A 41 -34.13 11.93 -18.68
CA PRO A 41 -35.12 10.97 -18.16
C PRO A 41 -35.71 10.04 -19.22
N GLU A 42 -36.25 8.90 -18.76
CA GLU A 42 -36.88 7.89 -19.63
C GLU A 42 -37.98 8.49 -20.52
N GLY A 43 -37.83 8.29 -21.83
CA GLY A 43 -38.83 8.69 -22.82
C GLY A 43 -38.76 10.15 -23.29
N ASP A 44 -37.81 10.93 -22.79
CA ASP A 44 -37.52 12.26 -23.29
C ASP A 44 -36.63 12.24 -24.55
N ALA A 45 -36.56 13.36 -25.27
CA ALA A 45 -35.84 13.43 -26.55
C ALA A 45 -34.31 13.43 -26.33
N SER A 46 -33.54 12.88 -27.27
CA SER A 46 -32.07 12.87 -27.16
C SER A 46 -31.50 14.29 -26.94
N GLY A 47 -30.70 14.47 -25.88
CA GLY A 47 -30.11 15.75 -25.50
C GLY A 47 -31.11 16.74 -24.88
N SER A 48 -32.19 16.28 -24.26
CA SER A 48 -33.19 17.16 -23.62
C SER A 48 -33.00 17.34 -22.11
N GLY A 49 -32.14 16.54 -21.49
CA GLY A 49 -31.77 16.64 -20.08
C GLY A 49 -30.31 17.01 -19.88
N TYR A 50 -30.01 17.73 -18.78
CA TYR A 50 -28.71 18.38 -18.56
C TYR A 50 -28.47 18.72 -17.09
N SER A 51 -27.20 18.92 -16.74
CA SER A 51 -26.78 19.69 -15.57
C SER A 51 -26.49 21.16 -15.94
N ALA A 52 -26.91 22.07 -15.08
CA ALA A 52 -26.88 23.51 -15.32
C ALA A 52 -25.51 24.14 -15.01
N ASP A 53 -25.02 24.97 -15.92
CA ASP A 53 -23.90 25.87 -15.63
C ASP A 53 -24.35 27.04 -14.75
N LEU A 54 -23.62 27.25 -13.66
CA LEU A 54 -23.91 28.27 -12.64
C LEU A 54 -23.56 29.70 -13.06
N VAL A 55 -22.82 29.88 -14.17
CA VAL A 55 -22.25 31.18 -14.56
C VAL A 55 -22.94 31.76 -15.79
N ALA A 56 -22.79 31.13 -16.94
CA ALA A 56 -23.27 31.64 -18.22
C ALA A 56 -24.54 30.92 -18.72
N GLY A 57 -24.92 29.83 -18.06
CA GLY A 57 -26.07 29.00 -18.41
C GLY A 57 -25.81 28.11 -19.62
N TYR A 58 -24.57 27.63 -19.81
CA TYR A 58 -24.22 26.59 -20.78
C TYR A 58 -24.56 25.19 -20.24
N PRO A 59 -25.66 24.54 -20.64
CA PRO A 59 -26.02 23.22 -20.13
C PRO A 59 -25.03 22.13 -20.58
N MET A 60 -24.72 21.21 -19.66
CA MET A 60 -24.03 19.95 -19.97
C MET A 60 -25.08 18.85 -20.17
N TYR A 61 -25.25 18.40 -21.40
CA TYR A 61 -26.30 17.44 -21.79
C TYR A 61 -25.82 15.98 -21.69
N GLY A 62 -26.78 15.08 -21.43
CA GLY A 62 -26.65 13.65 -21.72
C GLY A 62 -27.37 13.26 -23.01
N TRP A 63 -26.76 12.41 -23.85
CA TRP A 63 -27.35 12.07 -25.16
C TRP A 63 -28.72 11.39 -25.04
N ASP A 64 -28.85 10.36 -24.21
CA ASP A 64 -30.12 9.72 -23.86
C ASP A 64 -29.99 9.03 -22.48
N GLU A 65 -30.99 8.26 -22.08
CA GLU A 65 -31.01 7.56 -20.79
C GLU A 65 -29.94 6.45 -20.66
N TYR A 66 -29.35 5.99 -21.78
CA TYR A 66 -28.41 4.88 -21.82
C TYR A 66 -26.97 5.39 -21.99
N TYR A 67 -26.74 6.25 -22.97
CA TYR A 67 -25.42 6.82 -23.29
C TYR A 67 -25.13 8.15 -22.59
N GLY A 68 -26.15 8.79 -22.01
CA GLY A 68 -25.94 9.97 -21.18
C GLY A 68 -25.47 9.61 -19.77
N PRO A 69 -24.87 10.56 -19.05
CA PRO A 69 -24.44 10.33 -17.68
C PRO A 69 -25.63 10.40 -16.72
N SER A 70 -25.39 10.00 -15.48
CA SER A 70 -26.37 10.08 -14.40
C SER A 70 -25.82 10.88 -13.22
N TYR A 71 -26.71 11.38 -12.35
CA TYR A 71 -26.29 11.96 -11.08
C TYR A 71 -25.90 10.84 -10.11
N SER A 72 -24.84 11.03 -9.34
CA SER A 72 -24.33 10.05 -8.34
C SER A 72 -24.19 10.70 -6.97
N ASP A 73 -24.31 9.92 -5.89
CA ASP A 73 -23.98 10.33 -4.51
C ASP A 73 -22.53 10.00 -4.11
N VAL A 74 -21.73 9.45 -5.04
CA VAL A 74 -20.29 9.30 -4.90
C VAL A 74 -19.65 10.65 -5.20
N THR A 75 -19.14 11.35 -4.18
CA THR A 75 -18.58 12.71 -4.35
C THR A 75 -17.22 12.86 -3.65
N PRO A 76 -16.42 13.88 -4.01
CA PRO A 76 -15.12 14.13 -3.37
C PRO A 76 -15.20 14.41 -1.87
N THR A 77 -16.35 14.90 -1.38
CA THR A 77 -16.54 15.30 0.03
C THR A 77 -17.41 14.32 0.83
N GLY A 78 -18.04 13.35 0.17
CA GLY A 78 -19.06 12.48 0.77
C GLY A 78 -20.43 13.15 0.96
N GLU A 79 -20.58 14.42 0.57
CA GLU A 79 -21.84 15.15 0.50
C GLU A 79 -22.04 15.70 -0.92
N GLY A 80 -23.30 15.91 -1.33
CA GLY A 80 -23.64 16.48 -2.64
C GLY A 80 -23.94 15.44 -3.72
N LEU A 81 -23.77 15.83 -4.98
CA LEU A 81 -23.93 15.00 -6.16
C LEU A 81 -22.77 15.18 -7.14
N SER A 82 -22.45 14.13 -7.90
CA SER A 82 -21.48 14.17 -9.00
C SER A 82 -22.09 13.66 -10.30
N MET A 83 -21.34 13.75 -11.40
CA MET A 83 -21.66 13.09 -12.67
C MET A 83 -21.04 11.69 -12.71
N SER A 84 -21.85 10.65 -12.83
CA SER A 84 -21.40 9.29 -13.17
C SER A 84 -21.29 9.14 -14.69
N ALA A 85 -20.12 8.69 -15.14
CA ALA A 85 -19.79 8.35 -16.52
C ALA A 85 -19.42 6.86 -16.59
N ASP A 86 -20.25 6.01 -15.99
CA ASP A 86 -19.93 4.60 -15.74
C ASP A 86 -20.05 3.72 -16.99
N ALA A 87 -19.56 2.49 -16.84
CA ALA A 87 -19.72 1.37 -17.76
C ALA A 87 -19.07 1.61 -19.14
N ASN A 88 -18.09 2.49 -19.22
CA ASN A 88 -17.25 2.73 -20.40
C ASN A 88 -18.06 3.11 -21.66
N HIS A 89 -19.19 3.82 -21.47
CA HIS A 89 -20.01 4.31 -22.58
C HIS A 89 -20.89 5.53 -22.25
N GLN A 90 -20.91 6.00 -21.02
CA GLN A 90 -21.70 7.16 -20.60
C GLN A 90 -20.85 8.43 -20.68
N ASP A 91 -21.40 9.50 -21.26
CA ASP A 91 -20.68 10.77 -21.40
C ASP A 91 -21.58 12.01 -21.41
N GLY A 92 -21.06 13.10 -20.87
CA GLY A 92 -21.65 14.42 -20.95
C GLY A 92 -21.08 15.24 -22.11
N TYR A 93 -21.87 16.17 -22.67
CA TYR A 93 -21.36 17.12 -23.66
C TYR A 93 -21.96 18.52 -23.53
N ALA A 94 -21.16 19.54 -23.87
CA ALA A 94 -21.60 20.93 -23.92
C ALA A 94 -21.41 21.51 -25.34
N ALA A 95 -22.50 22.00 -25.93
CA ALA A 95 -22.60 22.41 -27.33
C ALA A 95 -22.94 23.90 -27.53
N ALA A 96 -22.82 24.72 -26.48
CA ALA A 96 -23.08 26.16 -26.58
C ALA A 96 -22.12 26.81 -27.58
N GLU A 97 -22.61 27.68 -28.48
CA GLU A 97 -21.79 28.30 -29.53
C GLU A 97 -20.65 29.13 -28.94
N GLU A 98 -20.91 29.83 -27.84
CA GLU A 98 -19.93 30.63 -27.11
C GLU A 98 -18.82 29.77 -26.48
N LEU A 99 -19.16 28.61 -25.91
CA LEU A 99 -18.20 27.70 -25.30
C LEU A 99 -17.43 26.88 -26.35
N THR A 100 -18.09 26.43 -27.41
CA THR A 100 -17.43 25.68 -28.49
C THR A 100 -16.44 26.56 -29.26
N SER A 101 -16.73 27.86 -29.41
CA SER A 101 -15.82 28.84 -30.01
C SER A 101 -14.81 29.46 -29.04
N TRP A 102 -14.83 29.06 -27.76
CA TRP A 102 -13.87 29.49 -26.73
C TRP A 102 -12.46 29.03 -27.08
N SER A 103 -11.56 30.01 -27.24
CA SER A 103 -10.21 29.84 -27.80
C SER A 103 -9.24 30.88 -27.20
N PRO A 104 -9.05 30.91 -25.87
CA PRO A 104 -8.13 31.84 -25.24
C PRO A 104 -6.69 31.32 -25.25
N SER A 105 -5.73 32.23 -25.11
CA SER A 105 -4.33 31.93 -24.81
C SER A 105 -4.01 31.92 -23.32
N VAL A 106 -4.93 32.40 -22.49
CA VAL A 106 -4.82 32.42 -21.03
C VAL A 106 -6.04 31.74 -20.45
N TRP A 107 -5.86 30.69 -19.66
CA TRP A 107 -6.98 29.91 -19.15
C TRP A 107 -6.62 29.07 -17.92
N THR A 108 -7.66 28.67 -17.19
CA THR A 108 -7.61 27.60 -16.18
C THR A 108 -8.78 26.65 -16.42
N ILE A 109 -8.52 25.34 -16.42
CA ILE A 109 -9.54 24.28 -16.49
C ILE A 109 -9.37 23.38 -15.27
N GLU A 110 -10.46 23.15 -14.55
CA GLU A 110 -10.51 22.42 -13.28
C GLU A 110 -11.55 21.30 -13.35
N VAL A 111 -11.26 20.20 -12.65
CA VAL A 111 -12.15 19.05 -12.51
C VAL A 111 -11.78 18.23 -11.27
N ALA A 112 -12.78 17.71 -10.56
CA ALA A 112 -12.60 16.60 -9.65
C ALA A 112 -12.95 15.29 -10.38
N VAL A 113 -12.14 14.26 -10.22
CA VAL A 113 -12.29 12.98 -10.93
C VAL A 113 -12.00 11.79 -10.03
N TYR A 114 -12.76 10.72 -10.24
CA TYR A 114 -12.57 9.41 -9.63
C TYR A 114 -12.60 8.37 -10.75
N LEU A 115 -11.54 7.59 -10.90
CA LEU A 115 -11.42 6.56 -11.93
C LEU A 115 -11.46 5.17 -11.29
N GLU A 116 -12.33 4.30 -11.81
CA GLU A 116 -12.45 2.90 -11.37
C GLU A 116 -11.46 1.97 -12.10
N GLU A 117 -11.00 2.39 -13.26
CA GLU A 117 -10.02 1.73 -14.13
C GLU A 117 -9.09 2.79 -14.71
N MET A 118 -7.84 2.42 -15.04
CA MET A 118 -6.89 3.29 -15.75
C MET A 118 -6.17 2.60 -16.91
N ASP A 119 -6.65 1.43 -17.35
CA ASP A 119 -6.03 0.68 -18.45
C ASP A 119 -6.34 1.33 -19.80
N GLY A 120 -5.36 2.05 -20.36
CA GLY A 120 -5.44 2.62 -21.70
C GLY A 120 -5.67 4.13 -21.71
N TRP A 121 -6.31 4.62 -22.77
CA TRP A 121 -6.55 6.05 -22.93
C TRP A 121 -7.99 6.34 -22.51
N ASP A 122 -8.18 7.07 -21.42
CA ASP A 122 -9.46 7.41 -20.80
C ASP A 122 -9.53 8.93 -20.64
N THR A 123 -10.39 9.56 -21.43
CA THR A 123 -10.46 11.02 -21.51
C THR A 123 -11.48 11.60 -20.53
N ILE A 124 -10.99 12.34 -19.56
CA ILE A 124 -11.81 13.03 -18.54
C ILE A 124 -12.51 14.24 -19.16
N ILE A 125 -11.77 15.10 -19.87
CA ILE A 125 -12.31 16.25 -20.61
C ILE A 125 -11.74 16.25 -22.03
N GLY A 126 -12.61 16.34 -23.03
CA GLY A 126 -12.22 16.25 -24.43
C GLY A 126 -12.93 17.21 -25.37
N ARG A 127 -12.53 17.15 -26.65
CA ARG A 127 -13.21 17.78 -27.80
C ARG A 127 -13.64 16.73 -28.82
N GLU A 128 -14.78 16.91 -29.48
CA GLU A 128 -15.30 15.97 -30.49
C GLU A 128 -14.59 15.98 -31.86
N GLY A 129 -13.43 16.60 -31.98
CA GLY A 129 -12.75 16.66 -33.27
C GLY A 129 -11.52 17.54 -33.30
N SER A 130 -10.92 17.63 -34.49
CA SER A 130 -9.70 18.39 -34.74
C SER A 130 -9.93 19.51 -35.75
N ALA A 131 -9.64 20.75 -35.36
CA ALA A 131 -9.63 21.91 -36.24
C ALA A 131 -8.60 21.77 -37.37
N ALA A 132 -7.50 21.05 -37.11
CA ALA A 132 -6.46 20.74 -38.09
C ALA A 132 -6.80 19.53 -38.98
N GLY A 133 -7.88 18.80 -38.70
CA GLY A 133 -8.25 17.57 -39.40
C GLY A 133 -7.35 16.37 -39.07
N ASN A 134 -6.72 16.39 -37.91
CA ASN A 134 -5.90 15.28 -37.41
C ASN A 134 -6.77 14.13 -36.89
N ALA A 135 -6.15 12.97 -36.67
CA ALA A 135 -6.81 11.84 -36.02
C ALA A 135 -7.11 12.15 -34.55
N ALA A 136 -6.17 12.76 -33.85
CA ALA A 136 -6.37 13.25 -32.49
C ALA A 136 -7.14 14.57 -32.49
N ALA A 137 -8.07 14.71 -31.56
CA ALA A 137 -8.87 15.89 -31.30
C ALA A 137 -8.04 17.07 -30.79
N ASP A 138 -8.69 18.23 -30.72
CA ASP A 138 -8.06 19.48 -30.35
C ASP A 138 -7.65 19.55 -28.87
N PHE A 139 -8.22 18.74 -27.99
CA PHE A 139 -7.97 18.79 -26.55
C PHE A 139 -8.28 17.44 -25.89
N TYR A 140 -7.40 17.03 -24.98
CA TYR A 140 -7.57 15.92 -24.04
C TYR A 140 -6.98 16.29 -22.70
N LEU A 141 -7.77 16.13 -21.64
CA LEU A 141 -7.29 15.86 -20.29
C LEU A 141 -7.65 14.40 -20.00
N SER A 142 -6.64 13.54 -19.83
CA SER A 142 -6.81 12.08 -19.78
C SER A 142 -5.81 11.42 -18.83
N ASN A 143 -5.93 10.12 -18.57
CA ASN A 143 -4.74 9.28 -18.31
C ASN A 143 -3.97 9.07 -19.63
N ASP A 144 -2.65 8.84 -19.54
CA ASP A 144 -1.76 8.81 -20.70
C ASP A 144 -1.66 7.45 -21.41
N GLY A 145 -2.23 6.40 -20.83
CA GLY A 145 -2.27 5.02 -21.35
C GLY A 145 -0.93 4.38 -21.66
N GLU A 146 0.18 4.99 -21.22
CA GLU A 146 1.55 4.51 -21.41
C GLU A 146 2.20 4.21 -20.06
N ASP A 147 2.19 5.19 -19.16
CA ASP A 147 2.72 5.13 -17.80
C ASP A 147 1.61 5.40 -16.75
N ASP A 148 0.36 5.40 -17.21
CA ASP A 148 -0.88 5.64 -16.47
C ASP A 148 -0.91 6.98 -15.71
N THR A 149 -0.20 8.01 -16.17
CA THR A 149 -0.19 9.34 -15.53
C THR A 149 -1.27 10.28 -16.09
N PHE A 150 -1.65 11.34 -15.37
CA PHE A 150 -2.53 12.36 -15.93
C PHE A 150 -1.80 13.19 -17.00
N ARG A 151 -2.46 13.39 -18.15
CA ARG A 151 -1.94 14.10 -19.32
C ARG A 151 -2.86 15.22 -19.74
N ILE A 152 -2.28 16.38 -20.02
CA ILE A 152 -2.91 17.42 -20.84
C ILE A 152 -2.28 17.43 -22.22
N ASP A 153 -3.10 17.26 -23.26
CA ASP A 153 -2.70 17.28 -24.67
C ASP A 153 -3.65 18.18 -25.47
N PHE A 154 -3.14 19.30 -25.98
CA PHE A 154 -3.97 20.25 -26.73
C PHE A 154 -3.29 20.84 -27.96
N MET A 155 -4.12 21.13 -28.96
CA MET A 155 -3.78 21.85 -30.17
C MET A 155 -3.97 23.35 -29.98
N THR A 156 -3.11 24.12 -30.64
CA THR A 156 -3.17 25.58 -30.64
C THR A 156 -3.67 26.14 -31.97
N VAL A 157 -4.12 27.40 -31.99
CA VAL A 157 -4.46 28.13 -33.23
C VAL A 157 -3.26 28.21 -34.19
N GLY A 158 -2.03 28.26 -33.66
CA GLY A 158 -0.78 28.18 -34.42
C GLY A 158 -0.55 26.85 -35.13
N GLY A 159 -1.27 25.80 -34.73
CA GLY A 159 -1.19 24.45 -35.30
C GLY A 159 -0.17 23.54 -34.61
N GLU A 160 0.45 23.98 -33.52
CA GLU A 160 1.32 23.16 -32.68
C GLU A 160 0.50 22.39 -31.65
N ARG A 161 1.03 21.24 -31.20
CA ARG A 161 0.45 20.39 -30.16
C ARG A 161 1.37 20.37 -28.95
N TRP A 162 0.82 20.64 -27.79
CA TRP A 162 1.55 20.65 -26.52
C TRP A 162 1.05 19.51 -25.63
N VAL A 163 1.99 18.77 -25.05
CA VAL A 163 1.71 17.62 -24.18
C VAL A 163 2.50 17.80 -22.88
N LEU A 164 1.80 17.70 -21.75
CA LEU A 164 2.38 17.69 -20.42
C LEU A 164 1.79 16.52 -19.62
N ASP A 165 2.68 15.68 -19.12
CA ASP A 165 2.38 14.55 -18.24
C ASP A 165 2.66 14.92 -16.78
N SER A 166 1.86 14.39 -15.87
CA SER A 166 2.08 14.56 -14.44
C SER A 166 3.29 13.76 -13.95
N ASP A 167 3.89 14.20 -12.84
CA ASP A 167 5.02 13.55 -12.18
C ASP A 167 4.65 12.40 -11.24
N PHE A 168 3.38 11.99 -11.22
CA PHE A 168 2.89 10.87 -10.41
C PHE A 168 1.87 10.01 -11.18
N VAL A 169 1.72 8.77 -10.71
CA VAL A 169 0.71 7.80 -11.18
C VAL A 169 -0.46 7.82 -10.19
N PRO A 170 -1.69 8.19 -10.61
CA PRO A 170 -2.90 8.07 -9.82
C PRO A 170 -3.20 6.61 -9.42
N VAL A 171 -3.95 6.43 -8.34
CA VAL A 171 -4.48 5.14 -7.89
C VAL A 171 -5.96 5.09 -8.24
N ILE A 172 -6.43 3.96 -8.77
CA ILE A 172 -7.86 3.74 -9.01
C ILE A 172 -8.64 3.80 -7.70
N ASN A 173 -9.94 4.08 -7.79
CA ASN A 173 -10.85 4.18 -6.67
C ASN A 173 -10.50 5.28 -5.65
N GLN A 174 -9.92 6.38 -6.14
CA GLN A 174 -9.56 7.55 -5.35
C GLN A 174 -9.98 8.83 -6.08
N TRP A 175 -10.46 9.81 -5.31
CA TRP A 175 -10.75 11.15 -5.82
C TRP A 175 -9.46 11.97 -5.96
N TYR A 176 -9.36 12.67 -7.09
CA TYR A 176 -8.35 13.69 -7.35
C TYR A 176 -9.03 14.99 -7.74
N ARG A 177 -8.46 16.13 -7.36
CA ARG A 177 -8.78 17.42 -8.00
C ARG A 177 -7.63 17.83 -8.88
N ILE A 178 -7.93 18.22 -10.11
CA ILE A 178 -6.95 18.61 -11.12
C ILE A 178 -7.25 20.04 -11.56
N ALA A 179 -6.22 20.88 -11.58
CA ALA A 179 -6.28 22.23 -12.14
C ALA A 179 -5.14 22.42 -13.14
N VAL A 180 -5.49 22.68 -14.40
CA VAL A 180 -4.51 22.99 -15.45
C VAL A 180 -4.61 24.47 -15.78
N THR A 181 -3.47 25.16 -15.70
CA THR A 181 -3.36 26.60 -15.98
C THR A 181 -2.47 26.84 -17.21
N CYS A 182 -2.80 27.86 -17.99
CA CYS A 182 -1.97 28.34 -19.09
C CYS A 182 -1.95 29.86 -19.11
N ASP A 183 -0.76 30.48 -19.07
CA ASP A 183 -0.59 31.93 -19.21
C ASP A 183 -0.25 32.37 -20.66
N GLY A 184 -0.24 31.40 -21.58
CA GLY A 184 0.12 31.56 -22.99
C GLY A 184 1.61 31.35 -23.30
N GLU A 185 2.44 31.25 -22.27
CA GLU A 185 3.87 30.92 -22.34
C GLU A 185 4.21 29.64 -21.57
N THR A 186 3.46 29.32 -20.52
CA THR A 186 3.67 28.18 -19.62
C THR A 186 2.35 27.47 -19.36
N VAL A 187 2.38 26.13 -19.37
CA VAL A 187 1.29 25.27 -18.91
C VAL A 187 1.72 24.62 -17.59
N ASN A 188 0.89 24.72 -16.55
CA ASN A 188 1.12 24.01 -15.29
C ASN A 188 -0.07 23.11 -14.98
N MET A 189 0.21 21.88 -14.54
CA MET A 189 -0.79 21.00 -13.95
C MET A 189 -0.60 21.00 -12.44
N TYR A 190 -1.69 21.15 -11.69
CA TYR A 190 -1.73 20.98 -10.26
C TYR A 190 -2.70 19.86 -9.91
N CYS A 191 -2.36 19.07 -8.89
CA CYS A 191 -3.21 18.01 -8.40
C CYS A 191 -3.30 18.06 -6.87
N ASP A 192 -4.51 17.93 -6.34
CA ASP A 192 -4.80 17.59 -4.95
C ASP A 192 -5.14 16.10 -4.90
N LYS A 193 -4.33 15.35 -4.14
CA LYS A 193 -4.47 13.90 -3.97
C LYS A 193 -5.46 13.53 -2.87
N MET A 194 -6.09 14.53 -2.24
CA MET A 194 -6.99 14.36 -1.10
C MET A 194 -6.29 13.76 0.12
N ASP A 195 -4.97 14.00 0.25
CA ASP A 195 -4.10 13.52 1.33
C ASP A 195 -3.84 14.59 2.41
N GLY A 196 -4.44 15.77 2.27
CA GLY A 196 -4.28 16.90 3.19
C GLY A 196 -3.17 17.89 2.81
N GLU A 197 -2.39 17.62 1.76
CA GLU A 197 -1.37 18.56 1.24
C GLU A 197 -1.97 19.61 0.29
N GLY A 198 -3.24 19.42 -0.12
CA GLY A 198 -3.93 20.27 -1.08
C GLY A 198 -3.29 20.24 -2.47
N PHE A 199 -3.47 21.30 -3.25
CA PHE A 199 -2.94 21.36 -4.63
C PHE A 199 -1.42 21.49 -4.67
N VAL A 200 -0.74 20.44 -5.17
CA VAL A 200 0.69 20.41 -5.47
C VAL A 200 0.92 20.57 -6.98
N ASN A 201 2.04 21.15 -7.41
CA ASN A 201 2.37 21.21 -8.84
C ASN A 201 2.79 19.81 -9.30
N ALA A 202 2.05 19.24 -10.25
CA ALA A 202 2.28 17.92 -10.80
C ALA A 202 3.06 17.97 -12.13
N GLY A 203 3.26 19.16 -12.71
CA GLY A 203 3.98 19.30 -13.97
C GLY A 203 4.03 20.73 -14.48
N THR A 204 5.07 21.04 -15.27
CA THR A 204 5.27 22.35 -15.90
C THR A 204 5.84 22.18 -17.31
N LEU A 205 5.26 22.87 -18.29
CA LEU A 205 5.70 22.88 -19.69
C LEU A 205 5.86 24.32 -20.21
N ASP A 206 7.04 24.62 -20.77
CA ASP A 206 7.33 25.89 -21.46
C ASP A 206 6.88 25.80 -22.93
N ILE A 207 5.90 26.64 -23.31
CA ILE A 207 5.34 26.75 -24.65
C ILE A 207 5.70 28.09 -25.33
N SER A 208 6.61 28.88 -24.74
CA SER A 208 7.01 30.22 -25.19
C SER A 208 7.75 30.26 -26.54
N SER A 209 8.04 29.10 -27.13
CA SER A 209 8.63 29.00 -28.47
C SER A 209 7.74 29.58 -29.57
N GLN A 210 6.44 29.72 -29.31
CA GLN A 210 5.46 30.40 -30.15
C GLN A 210 5.00 31.73 -29.52
N SER A 211 4.33 32.56 -30.31
CA SER A 211 3.71 33.77 -29.76
C SER A 211 2.46 33.41 -28.96
N VAL A 212 2.17 34.14 -27.89
CA VAL A 212 0.96 33.95 -27.07
C VAL A 212 -0.33 33.96 -27.91
N ALA A 213 -0.36 34.77 -28.98
CA ALA A 213 -1.51 34.82 -29.89
C ALA A 213 -1.69 33.53 -30.72
N ASP A 214 -0.61 32.79 -30.97
CA ASP A 214 -0.64 31.51 -31.67
C ASP A 214 -0.85 30.34 -30.70
N ASN A 215 -0.50 30.49 -29.41
CA ASN A 215 -0.70 29.51 -28.33
C ASN A 215 -2.14 29.44 -27.77
N ALA A 216 -3.09 30.19 -28.34
CA ALA A 216 -4.50 30.05 -27.98
C ALA A 216 -5.02 28.62 -28.27
N LEU A 217 -5.91 28.10 -27.41
CA LEU A 217 -6.60 26.82 -27.64
C LEU A 217 -7.18 26.78 -29.06
N ALA A 218 -7.10 25.66 -29.76
CA ALA A 218 -7.56 25.57 -31.14
C ALA A 218 -9.01 26.06 -31.30
N GLN A 219 -9.20 27.02 -32.21
CA GLN A 219 -10.53 27.55 -32.51
C GLN A 219 -11.30 26.55 -33.38
N SER A 220 -12.20 25.80 -32.75
CA SER A 220 -13.11 24.89 -33.43
C SER A 220 -14.57 25.23 -33.13
N GLY A 221 -15.49 24.48 -33.74
CA GLY A 221 -16.91 24.48 -33.36
C GLY A 221 -17.34 23.11 -32.83
N PHE A 222 -16.38 22.30 -32.38
CA PHE A 222 -16.64 20.98 -31.84
C PHE A 222 -17.13 21.07 -30.40
N ASN A 223 -18.02 20.16 -29.99
CA ASN A 223 -18.52 20.13 -28.62
C ASN A 223 -17.40 19.78 -27.64
N TRP A 224 -17.56 20.25 -26.41
CA TRP A 224 -16.79 19.76 -25.27
C TRP A 224 -17.44 18.48 -24.75
N THR A 225 -16.62 17.53 -24.33
CA THR A 225 -17.03 16.21 -23.83
C THR A 225 -16.46 15.97 -22.45
N PHE A 226 -17.20 15.24 -21.63
CA PHE A 226 -16.87 14.94 -20.24
C PHE A 226 -17.05 13.43 -20.03
N GLY A 227 -15.98 12.74 -19.65
CA GLY A 227 -15.91 11.29 -19.55
C GLY A 227 -15.70 10.54 -20.88
N ARG A 228 -15.31 11.26 -21.96
CA ARG A 228 -15.09 10.65 -23.28
C ARG A 228 -14.13 11.42 -24.18
N GLY A 229 -13.31 10.67 -24.92
CA GLY A 229 -12.44 11.16 -25.99
C GLY A 229 -13.03 11.08 -27.40
N TRP A 230 -12.18 11.36 -28.38
CA TRP A 230 -12.51 11.23 -29.79
C TRP A 230 -11.24 10.94 -30.59
N TYR A 231 -11.25 9.92 -31.44
CA TYR A 231 -10.10 9.59 -32.27
C TYR A 231 -10.51 9.11 -33.66
N ASN A 232 -9.84 9.64 -34.68
CA ASN A 232 -9.94 9.22 -36.07
C ASN A 232 -11.38 9.16 -36.60
N GLY A 233 -12.20 10.17 -36.27
CA GLY A 233 -13.59 10.24 -36.74
C GLY A 233 -14.64 9.67 -35.79
N ASN A 234 -14.24 9.03 -34.69
CA ASN A 234 -15.15 8.26 -33.83
C ASN A 234 -14.96 8.61 -32.36
N GLN A 235 -16.01 8.39 -31.56
CA GLN A 235 -15.92 8.36 -30.10
C GLN A 235 -14.96 7.24 -29.67
N ALA A 236 -14.16 7.49 -28.65
CA ALA A 236 -13.17 6.58 -28.09
C ALA A 236 -12.93 6.95 -26.63
N ASP A 237 -12.17 6.13 -25.90
CA ASP A 237 -11.48 6.55 -24.68
C ASP A 237 -12.45 7.08 -23.60
N HIS A 238 -13.48 6.29 -23.27
CA HIS A 238 -14.42 6.64 -22.19
C HIS A 238 -13.82 6.23 -20.85
N ILE A 239 -14.08 7.04 -19.83
CA ILE A 239 -13.74 6.65 -18.47
C ILE A 239 -14.73 5.61 -17.93
N ASP A 240 -14.35 4.92 -16.85
CA ASP A 240 -15.29 4.33 -15.90
C ASP A 240 -15.09 5.05 -14.55
N GLY A 241 -16.13 5.72 -14.06
CA GLY A 241 -16.07 6.48 -12.80
C GLY A 241 -16.83 7.81 -12.82
N TYR A 242 -16.39 8.74 -11.98
CA TYR A 242 -17.16 9.94 -11.61
C TYR A 242 -16.38 11.23 -11.88
N ILE A 243 -17.11 12.28 -12.25
CA ILE A 243 -16.61 13.63 -12.48
C ILE A 243 -17.43 14.59 -11.62
N ASP A 244 -16.76 15.54 -10.97
CA ASP A 244 -17.39 16.59 -10.19
C ASP A 244 -16.66 17.94 -10.37
N ASP A 245 -17.26 19.05 -9.95
CA ASP A 245 -16.63 20.37 -9.85
C ASP A 245 -15.86 20.80 -11.12
N VAL A 246 -16.55 20.89 -12.27
CA VAL A 246 -15.91 21.25 -13.55
C VAL A 246 -16.00 22.75 -13.80
N ARG A 247 -14.85 23.44 -13.93
CA ARG A 247 -14.82 24.90 -14.16
C ARG A 247 -13.79 25.33 -15.20
N PHE A 248 -14.22 26.18 -16.12
CA PHE A 248 -13.37 26.82 -17.12
C PHE A 248 -13.28 28.32 -16.82
N SER A 249 -12.08 28.89 -16.91
CA SER A 249 -11.80 30.31 -16.64
C SER A 249 -10.87 30.92 -17.69
N ASP A 250 -11.07 32.21 -18.00
CA ASP A 250 -10.27 32.99 -18.96
C ASP A 250 -9.02 33.65 -18.34
N GLU A 251 -8.60 33.17 -17.16
CA GLU A 251 -7.50 33.71 -16.38
C GLU A 251 -6.69 32.56 -15.77
N VAL A 252 -5.43 32.82 -15.40
CA VAL A 252 -4.63 31.90 -14.58
C VAL A 252 -5.01 32.10 -13.12
N LEU A 253 -5.64 31.09 -12.53
CA LEU A 253 -5.99 31.08 -11.13
C LEU A 253 -4.79 30.65 -10.27
N SER A 254 -4.69 31.24 -9.08
CA SER A 254 -3.74 30.77 -8.06
C SER A 254 -4.27 29.52 -7.36
N LYS A 255 -3.39 28.77 -6.67
CA LYS A 255 -3.78 27.56 -5.91
C LYS A 255 -4.93 27.81 -4.92
N THR A 256 -4.94 28.97 -4.27
CA THR A 256 -5.97 29.37 -3.30
C THR A 256 -7.31 29.75 -3.94
N GLU A 257 -7.36 29.80 -5.27
CA GLU A 257 -8.57 30.09 -6.04
C GLU A 257 -9.14 28.86 -6.73
N PHE A 258 -8.41 27.74 -6.72
CA PHE A 258 -8.90 26.51 -7.28
C PHE A 258 -10.13 25.99 -6.53
N LEU A 259 -11.00 25.28 -7.25
CA LEU A 259 -12.11 24.56 -6.63
C LEU A 259 -11.56 23.54 -5.64
N GLY A 260 -12.08 23.57 -4.41
CA GLY A 260 -11.66 22.67 -3.35
C GLY A 260 -10.30 22.99 -2.70
N ALA A 261 -9.71 24.16 -2.95
CA ALA A 261 -8.47 24.55 -2.27
C ALA A 261 -8.61 24.51 -0.74
N ASP A 262 -7.67 23.86 -0.04
CA ASP A 262 -7.59 23.92 1.41
C ASP A 262 -7.07 25.29 1.85
N LEU A 263 -7.89 26.00 2.62
CA LEU A 263 -7.63 27.34 3.13
C LEU A 263 -7.43 27.34 4.65
N SER A 264 -7.32 26.16 5.26
CA SER A 264 -7.11 25.99 6.70
C SER A 264 -5.63 26.07 7.10
N ALA A 265 -5.37 26.04 8.40
CA ALA A 265 -4.02 26.01 8.94
C ALA A 265 -3.29 24.73 8.54
N TYR A 266 -1.98 24.83 8.30
CA TYR A 266 -1.15 23.75 7.75
C TYR A 266 0.25 23.73 8.35
N ASP A 267 1.07 22.75 7.98
CA ASP A 267 2.48 22.59 8.39
C ASP A 267 2.65 22.61 9.94
N PRO A 268 2.05 21.64 10.66
CA PRO A 268 2.15 21.55 12.10
C PRO A 268 3.59 21.28 12.56
N ASP A 269 4.09 22.11 13.47
CA ASP A 269 5.46 22.01 13.98
C ASP A 269 5.49 22.28 15.49
N PRO A 270 5.03 21.36 16.34
CA PRO A 270 5.11 21.54 17.78
C PRO A 270 6.59 21.45 18.23
N GLN A 271 7.04 22.43 19.02
CA GLN A 271 8.48 22.62 19.32
C GLN A 271 8.80 22.69 20.82
N PRO A 272 10.01 22.32 21.25
CA PRO A 272 11.07 21.73 20.42
C PRO A 272 10.77 20.28 20.01
N TYR A 273 10.98 19.94 18.74
CA TYR A 273 10.91 18.57 18.24
C TYR A 273 12.29 17.90 18.34
N HIS A 274 12.34 16.67 18.83
CA HIS A 274 13.56 15.86 18.96
C HIS A 274 13.55 14.75 17.90
N PRO A 275 14.30 14.91 16.80
CA PRO A 275 14.30 13.93 15.72
C PRO A 275 14.93 12.59 16.12
N GLU A 276 15.64 12.52 17.25
CA GLU A 276 16.25 11.28 17.73
C GLU A 276 15.23 10.27 18.25
N ASP A 277 14.10 10.72 18.80
CA ASP A 277 13.06 9.83 19.35
C ASP A 277 11.63 10.23 18.99
N GLY A 278 11.46 11.22 18.11
CA GLY A 278 10.16 11.73 17.67
C GLY A 278 9.37 12.50 18.73
N THR A 279 9.94 12.72 19.92
CA THR A 279 9.22 13.39 21.00
C THR A 279 9.30 14.91 20.92
N VAL A 280 8.37 15.58 21.58
CA VAL A 280 8.26 17.04 21.61
C VAL A 280 8.34 17.59 23.04
N GLY A 281 9.02 18.72 23.20
CA GLY A 281 9.06 19.51 24.42
C GLY A 281 10.35 19.35 25.21
N ASN A 282 10.55 20.20 26.21
CA ASN A 282 11.63 20.05 27.19
C ASN A 282 11.07 19.54 28.52
N ILE A 283 11.83 18.72 29.23
CA ILE A 283 11.50 18.30 30.60
C ILE A 283 11.44 19.53 31.51
N HIS A 284 10.29 19.75 32.13
CA HIS A 284 10.06 20.83 33.10
C HIS A 284 9.39 20.27 34.36
N GLY A 285 10.21 19.75 35.27
CA GLY A 285 9.73 19.04 36.45
C GLY A 285 8.99 17.78 36.03
N ASP A 286 7.71 17.70 36.40
CA ASP A 286 6.78 16.60 36.20
C ASP A 286 6.03 16.70 34.84
N GLN A 287 6.29 17.76 34.06
CA GLN A 287 5.59 18.10 32.82
C GLN A 287 6.56 18.28 31.64
N ALA A 288 6.03 18.26 30.41
CA ALA A 288 6.74 18.62 29.19
C ALA A 288 6.37 20.05 28.77
N ALA A 289 7.38 20.88 28.51
CA ALA A 289 7.22 22.26 28.09
C ALA A 289 7.42 22.41 26.58
N LEU A 290 6.39 22.80 25.84
CA LEU A 290 6.42 22.95 24.38
C LEU A 290 5.59 24.13 23.88
N SER A 291 5.72 24.49 22.62
CA SER A 291 4.84 25.43 21.92
C SER A 291 4.23 24.76 20.71
N PHE A 292 2.96 25.05 20.42
CA PHE A 292 2.37 24.74 19.12
C PHE A 292 2.88 25.76 18.11
N ASN A 293 3.40 25.31 16.98
CA ASN A 293 3.64 26.15 15.82
C ASN A 293 2.96 25.54 14.60
N PHE A 294 2.52 26.40 13.69
CA PHE A 294 1.85 26.04 12.44
C PHE A 294 1.86 27.26 11.52
N LYS A 295 1.40 27.07 10.29
CA LYS A 295 1.13 28.16 9.35
C LYS A 295 -0.37 28.43 9.24
N ALA A 296 -0.74 29.70 9.28
CA ALA A 296 -2.09 30.17 9.05
C ALA A 296 -2.51 29.92 7.60
N GLY A 297 -3.81 29.68 7.38
CA GLY A 297 -4.40 29.41 6.09
C GLY A 297 -4.07 30.46 5.03
N PRO A 298 -3.72 30.05 3.80
CA PRO A 298 -3.21 30.95 2.78
C PRO A 298 -4.29 31.87 2.20
N GLY A 299 -3.90 33.08 1.81
CA GLY A 299 -4.77 34.04 1.12
C GLY A 299 -4.49 34.13 -0.37
N LYS A 300 -5.42 34.72 -1.12
CA LYS A 300 -5.28 34.91 -2.57
C LYS A 300 -4.08 35.76 -2.98
N GLU A 301 -3.84 36.85 -2.25
CA GLU A 301 -2.85 37.91 -2.59
C GLU A 301 -1.84 38.15 -1.47
N THR A 302 -1.97 37.40 -0.37
CA THR A 302 -1.21 37.55 0.88
C THR A 302 -0.83 36.18 1.40
N ALA A 303 0.25 36.11 2.18
CA ALA A 303 0.71 34.84 2.73
C ALA A 303 -0.34 34.19 3.66
N VAL A 304 -1.26 34.99 4.21
CA VAL A 304 -2.36 34.56 5.06
C VAL A 304 -3.67 35.11 4.52
N ASN A 305 -4.76 34.35 4.62
CA ASN A 305 -6.09 34.82 4.26
C ASN A 305 -6.47 36.04 5.13
N PRO A 306 -6.76 37.21 4.52
CA PRO A 306 -7.06 38.43 5.27
C PRO A 306 -8.32 38.32 6.14
N ASP A 307 -9.21 37.37 5.83
CA ASP A 307 -10.41 37.11 6.62
C ASP A 307 -10.08 36.35 7.91
N ILE A 308 -8.91 35.69 8.03
CA ILE A 308 -8.50 35.04 9.28
C ILE A 308 -8.08 36.11 10.30
N LEU A 309 -8.84 36.21 11.39
CA LEU A 309 -8.58 37.17 12.46
C LEU A 309 -7.99 36.52 13.71
N VAL A 310 -8.21 35.21 13.90
CA VAL A 310 -7.83 34.50 15.11
C VAL A 310 -7.66 33.00 14.84
N HIS A 311 -6.82 32.36 15.65
CA HIS A 311 -6.58 30.93 15.67
C HIS A 311 -7.03 30.35 17.01
N TYR A 312 -7.93 29.37 16.99
CA TYR A 312 -8.37 28.60 18.14
C TYR A 312 -7.72 27.22 18.10
N ILE A 313 -6.84 26.94 19.06
CA ILE A 313 -6.02 25.72 19.09
C ILE A 313 -6.61 24.77 20.12
N TYR A 314 -6.95 23.56 19.67
CA TYR A 314 -7.50 22.49 20.49
C TYR A 314 -6.49 21.36 20.60
N HIS A 315 -6.44 20.69 21.75
CA HIS A 315 -5.70 19.45 21.93
C HIS A 315 -6.51 18.48 22.81
N THR A 316 -6.22 17.20 22.70
CA THR A 316 -6.64 16.15 23.62
C THR A 316 -5.53 15.15 23.82
N LYS A 317 -5.64 14.32 24.84
CA LYS A 317 -4.81 13.13 24.98
C LYS A 317 -5.28 12.10 23.95
N GLY A 318 -4.34 11.45 23.27
CA GLY A 318 -4.59 10.32 22.37
C GLY A 318 -5.04 9.04 23.09
N ASP A 319 -5.83 9.16 24.17
CA ASP A 319 -6.38 8.02 24.93
C ASP A 319 -7.68 7.47 24.33
N GLY A 320 -8.05 7.93 23.13
CA GLY A 320 -9.28 7.55 22.43
C GLY A 320 -10.55 8.12 23.05
N SER A 321 -10.46 9.05 24.01
CA SER A 321 -11.63 9.72 24.57
C SER A 321 -12.34 10.62 23.55
N GLY A 322 -11.59 11.16 22.57
CA GLY A 322 -12.09 12.12 21.57
C GLY A 322 -12.48 13.48 22.15
N ASP A 323 -12.33 13.68 23.46
CA ASP A 323 -12.77 14.88 24.16
C ASP A 323 -11.69 15.96 24.11
N MET A 324 -11.77 16.84 23.11
CA MET A 324 -10.93 18.04 23.01
C MET A 324 -11.14 18.97 24.19
N ILE A 325 -10.11 19.77 24.51
CA ILE A 325 -10.26 20.82 25.55
C ILE A 325 -11.50 21.69 25.28
N GLU A 326 -12.36 21.85 26.30
CA GLU A 326 -13.60 22.63 26.19
C GLU A 326 -13.39 24.13 25.89
N SER A 327 -12.18 24.65 26.13
CA SER A 327 -11.84 26.06 25.90
C SER A 327 -10.50 26.14 25.16
N PRO A 328 -10.50 26.39 23.84
CA PRO A 328 -9.27 26.40 23.05
C PRO A 328 -8.34 27.53 23.48
N TYR A 329 -7.06 27.35 23.18
CA TYR A 329 -6.12 28.45 23.23
C TYR A 329 -6.39 29.41 22.08
N THR A 330 -6.15 30.71 22.27
CA THR A 330 -6.51 31.72 21.28
C THR A 330 -5.31 32.59 20.92
N VAL A 331 -5.02 32.71 19.62
CA VAL A 331 -3.97 33.59 19.09
C VAL A 331 -4.58 34.52 18.05
N THR A 332 -4.53 35.83 18.26
CA THR A 332 -4.96 36.81 17.26
C THR A 332 -3.94 36.89 16.13
N HIS A 333 -4.42 36.85 14.88
CA HIS A 333 -3.56 37.08 13.72
C HIS A 333 -3.54 38.58 13.39
N SER A 334 -2.36 39.13 13.07
CA SER A 334 -2.22 40.57 12.83
C SER A 334 -1.18 40.96 11.78
N ASP A 335 -0.35 40.02 11.31
CA ASP A 335 0.64 40.24 10.25
C ASP A 335 0.40 39.27 9.09
N TYR A 336 -0.43 39.70 8.13
CA TYR A 336 -0.82 38.89 6.97
C TYR A 336 0.31 38.63 5.96
N SER A 337 1.52 39.12 6.22
CA SER A 337 2.72 38.81 5.43
C SER A 337 3.52 37.64 6.00
N ASP A 338 3.23 37.21 7.23
CA ASP A 338 3.90 36.12 7.91
C ASP A 338 2.88 35.04 8.31
N PRO A 339 2.89 33.87 7.66
CA PRO A 339 1.95 32.80 7.99
C PRO A 339 2.30 32.09 9.30
N ASN A 340 3.51 32.26 9.85
CA ASN A 340 3.92 31.49 11.02
C ASN A 340 3.16 31.94 12.27
N VAL A 341 2.48 31.00 12.93
CA VAL A 341 1.76 31.21 14.18
C VAL A 341 2.39 30.34 15.25
N SER A 342 2.53 30.90 16.46
CA SER A 342 3.10 30.19 17.61
C SER A 342 2.28 30.45 18.86
N TYR A 343 2.03 29.39 19.64
CA TYR A 343 1.39 29.48 20.95
C TYR A 343 2.15 28.64 21.99
N GLY A 344 2.61 29.29 23.06
CA GLY A 344 3.28 28.63 24.17
C GLY A 344 4.22 29.56 24.95
N PRO A 345 5.01 29.00 25.89
CA PRO A 345 5.08 27.57 26.20
C PRO A 345 3.86 27.08 26.99
N LEU A 346 3.45 25.86 26.69
CA LEU A 346 2.47 25.05 27.37
C LEU A 346 3.15 24.00 28.24
N LEU A 347 2.49 23.60 29.32
CA LEU A 347 2.95 22.52 30.20
C LEU A 347 1.95 21.37 30.08
N LEU A 348 2.34 20.33 29.35
CA LEU A 348 1.56 19.12 29.14
C LEU A 348 2.12 17.97 29.98
N GLU A 349 1.34 16.90 30.14
CA GLU A 349 1.83 15.67 30.77
C GLU A 349 2.97 15.07 29.92
N GLN A 350 3.97 14.47 30.57
CA GLN A 350 5.11 13.84 29.92
C GLN A 350 4.74 12.47 29.33
N GLY A 351 5.48 12.00 28.31
CA GLY A 351 5.33 10.64 27.77
C GLY A 351 3.91 10.31 27.33
N THR A 352 3.17 11.32 26.90
CA THR A 352 1.75 11.25 26.54
C THR A 352 1.58 11.66 25.09
N ASP A 353 0.81 10.88 24.36
CA ASP A 353 0.37 11.19 23.00
C ASP A 353 -0.73 12.23 23.03
N TYR A 354 -0.63 13.24 22.17
CA TYR A 354 -1.64 14.27 22.00
C TYR A 354 -2.07 14.34 20.56
N GLU A 355 -3.37 14.57 20.37
CA GLU A 355 -3.96 15.00 19.11
C GLU A 355 -4.34 16.47 19.22
N TRP A 356 -4.20 17.24 18.14
CA TRP A 356 -4.50 18.67 18.11
C TRP A 356 -4.92 19.14 16.71
N TYR A 357 -5.68 20.22 16.66
CA TYR A 357 -6.03 20.90 15.40
C TYR A 357 -6.21 22.40 15.65
N VAL A 358 -6.28 23.16 14.56
CA VAL A 358 -6.50 24.59 14.58
C VAL A 358 -7.80 24.93 13.85
N GLU A 359 -8.64 25.69 14.54
CA GLU A 359 -9.80 26.35 13.95
C GLU A 359 -9.47 27.83 13.69
N GLU A 360 -9.56 28.27 12.45
CA GLU A 360 -9.26 29.63 12.03
C GLU A 360 -10.54 30.47 11.97
N GLY A 361 -10.67 31.40 12.93
CA GLY A 361 -11.81 32.27 13.08
C GLY A 361 -11.83 33.38 12.03
N LEU A 362 -12.77 33.27 11.08
CA LEU A 362 -12.92 34.23 9.98
C LEU A 362 -13.67 35.51 10.40
N ASP A 363 -13.51 36.60 9.65
CA ASP A 363 -14.28 37.84 9.84
C ASP A 363 -15.79 37.58 9.66
N ASP A 364 -16.59 38.03 10.62
CA ASP A 364 -18.05 37.96 10.60
C ASP A 364 -18.72 39.01 9.68
N GLY A 365 -17.90 39.79 8.96
CA GLY A 365 -18.32 40.90 8.11
C GLY A 365 -18.44 42.23 8.84
N THR A 366 -18.08 42.27 10.12
CA THR A 366 -18.06 43.48 10.96
C THR A 366 -16.67 43.84 11.47
N GLY A 367 -15.64 43.11 11.05
CA GLY A 367 -14.27 43.24 11.54
C GLY A 367 -14.01 42.49 12.84
N ASN A 368 -14.89 41.54 13.21
CA ASN A 368 -14.74 40.71 14.41
C ASN A 368 -14.64 39.23 14.00
N PRO A 369 -13.84 38.42 14.71
CA PRO A 369 -13.77 37.00 14.43
C PRO A 369 -15.09 36.32 14.78
N LYS A 370 -15.49 35.36 13.95
CA LYS A 370 -16.46 34.34 14.30
C LYS A 370 -16.00 33.60 15.57
N PRO A 371 -16.94 33.20 16.44
CA PRO A 371 -16.61 32.49 17.67
C PRO A 371 -16.06 31.09 17.37
N ALA A 372 -15.35 30.53 18.35
CA ALA A 372 -14.93 29.13 18.34
C ALA A 372 -16.14 28.17 18.21
N GLY A 373 -15.99 27.13 17.40
CA GLY A 373 -17.03 26.16 17.01
C GLY A 373 -18.00 26.66 15.93
N ASP A 374 -17.73 27.78 15.25
CA ASP A 374 -18.59 28.22 14.13
C ASP A 374 -18.35 27.30 12.93
N PRO A 375 -19.41 26.76 12.28
CA PRO A 375 -19.26 25.86 11.14
C PRO A 375 -18.69 26.55 9.89
N ASN A 376 -18.61 27.88 9.87
CA ASN A 376 -18.03 28.63 8.76
C ASN A 376 -16.57 29.05 9.01
N ASN A 377 -15.95 28.59 10.10
CA ASN A 377 -14.51 28.72 10.28
C ASN A 377 -13.79 27.63 9.47
N TYR A 378 -12.51 27.84 9.17
CA TYR A 378 -11.69 26.78 8.60
C TYR A 378 -11.11 25.91 9.70
N TYR A 379 -11.07 24.59 9.45
CA TYR A 379 -10.55 23.60 10.40
C TYR A 379 -9.41 22.86 9.72
N SER A 380 -8.25 22.84 10.36
CA SER A 380 -7.14 22.02 9.90
C SER A 380 -7.48 20.52 10.04
N PRO A 381 -6.71 19.64 9.38
CA PRO A 381 -6.64 18.24 9.77
C PRO A 381 -6.28 18.08 11.25
N THR A 382 -6.56 16.89 11.79
CA THR A 382 -6.09 16.53 13.14
C THR A 382 -4.66 16.00 13.05
N TRP A 383 -3.76 16.60 13.82
CA TRP A 383 -2.34 16.25 13.90
C TRP A 383 -2.02 15.62 15.24
N SER A 384 -0.93 14.86 15.34
CA SER A 384 -0.53 14.21 16.60
C SER A 384 0.96 14.37 16.90
N PHE A 385 1.32 14.22 18.17
CA PHE A 385 2.70 14.17 18.65
C PHE A 385 2.79 13.52 20.03
N THR A 386 3.96 12.98 20.38
CA THR A 386 4.26 12.44 21.71
C THR A 386 5.14 13.41 22.50
N THR A 387 4.80 13.66 23.75
CA THR A 387 5.61 14.53 24.63
C THR A 387 6.82 13.80 25.21
N VAL A 388 7.94 14.53 25.38
CA VAL A 388 9.16 14.00 26.02
C VAL A 388 8.88 13.45 27.44
N SER A 389 9.60 12.41 27.85
CA SER A 389 9.45 11.74 29.15
C SER A 389 10.76 11.65 29.94
N HIS A 390 10.69 11.90 31.25
CA HIS A 390 11.82 11.65 32.15
C HIS A 390 12.09 10.15 32.36
N LYS A 391 11.04 9.30 32.34
CA LYS A 391 11.21 7.84 32.30
C LYS A 391 11.76 7.51 30.91
N PRO A 392 12.97 6.92 30.80
CA PRO A 392 13.53 6.57 29.52
C PRO A 392 12.73 5.41 28.92
N GLY A 393 12.72 5.34 27.59
CA GLY A 393 12.14 4.25 26.81
C GLY A 393 13.08 3.80 25.70
N PHE A 394 12.58 2.87 24.89
CA PHE A 394 13.24 2.43 23.66
C PHE A 394 12.43 2.92 22.46
N VAL A 395 13.13 3.45 21.47
CA VAL A 395 12.59 3.83 20.14
C VAL A 395 12.52 2.57 19.26
N SER A 396 13.55 1.74 19.34
CA SER A 396 13.60 0.41 18.73
C SER A 396 14.26 -0.58 19.69
N GLY A 397 13.73 -1.80 19.69
CA GLY A 397 14.21 -2.90 20.52
C GLY A 397 15.24 -3.76 19.78
N PRO A 398 15.84 -4.73 20.49
CA PRO A 398 16.63 -5.73 19.82
C PRO A 398 15.71 -6.72 19.12
N GLU A 399 16.17 -7.21 17.98
CA GLU A 399 15.50 -8.25 17.22
C GLU A 399 16.11 -9.62 17.57
N ASN A 400 15.33 -10.68 17.38
CA ASN A 400 15.86 -12.03 17.52
C ASN A 400 17.00 -12.24 16.52
N ALA A 401 17.96 -13.10 16.84
CA ALA A 401 19.14 -13.30 15.98
C ALA A 401 19.49 -14.77 15.81
N VAL A 402 19.85 -15.20 14.60
CA VAL A 402 20.55 -16.48 14.40
C VAL A 402 22.05 -16.19 14.34
N ALA A 403 22.82 -16.90 15.16
CA ALA A 403 24.27 -16.74 15.19
C ALA A 403 24.93 -17.29 13.92
N ASP A 404 26.11 -16.77 13.59
CA ASP A 404 26.92 -17.32 12.50
C ASP A 404 27.47 -18.72 12.82
N GLU A 405 28.13 -19.36 11.85
CA GLU A 405 28.79 -20.67 12.01
C GLU A 405 29.84 -20.70 13.15
N ASN A 406 30.30 -19.54 13.61
CA ASN A 406 31.27 -19.39 14.70
C ASN A 406 30.58 -19.06 16.04
N GLY A 407 29.25 -19.00 16.10
CA GLY A 407 28.47 -18.67 17.29
C GLY A 407 28.49 -17.18 17.65
N ASN A 408 28.62 -16.29 16.65
CA ASN A 408 28.59 -14.86 16.87
C ASN A 408 27.25 -14.25 16.47
N CYS A 409 26.73 -13.34 17.29
CA CYS A 409 25.57 -12.49 16.96
C CYS A 409 25.66 -11.16 17.71
N SER A 410 24.78 -10.22 17.38
CA SER A 410 24.69 -8.94 18.09
C SER A 410 23.27 -8.44 18.19
N PHE A 411 22.97 -7.77 19.28
CA PHE A 411 21.70 -7.13 19.53
C PHE A 411 21.91 -5.64 19.71
N THR A 412 21.08 -4.82 19.07
CA THR A 412 21.16 -3.36 19.17
C THR A 412 19.83 -2.79 19.64
N VAL A 413 19.89 -1.75 20.46
CA VAL A 413 18.72 -1.00 20.92
C VAL A 413 18.91 0.49 20.68
N GLU A 414 17.82 1.19 20.41
CA GLU A 414 17.81 2.64 20.34
C GLU A 414 17.00 3.18 21.52
N GLY A 415 17.65 3.97 22.38
CA GLY A 415 16.98 4.57 23.53
C GLY A 415 16.37 5.92 23.17
N SER A 416 15.30 6.30 23.88
CA SER A 416 14.75 7.66 23.85
C SER A 416 15.82 8.71 24.21
N LEU A 417 15.54 9.99 23.97
CA LEU A 417 16.42 11.13 24.29
C LEU A 417 16.90 11.14 25.74
N THR A 418 16.11 10.58 26.67
CA THR A 418 16.44 10.53 28.11
C THR A 418 17.18 9.26 28.54
N ALA A 419 17.47 8.33 27.63
CA ALA A 419 18.26 7.13 27.91
C ALA A 419 19.75 7.47 27.97
N GLU A 420 20.33 7.50 29.18
CA GLU A 420 21.73 7.87 29.40
C GLU A 420 22.68 6.66 29.46
N THR A 421 22.21 5.55 30.04
CA THR A 421 23.02 4.33 30.24
C THR A 421 22.19 3.08 30.00
N TYR A 422 22.88 1.96 29.72
CA TYR A 422 22.27 0.68 29.35
C TYR A 422 22.85 -0.44 30.20
N GLN A 423 22.08 -1.50 30.40
CA GLN A 423 22.55 -2.76 30.97
C GLN A 423 21.80 -3.92 30.33
N TRP A 424 22.56 -4.90 29.83
CA TRP A 424 22.05 -6.16 29.33
C TRP A 424 22.00 -7.22 30.43
N PHE A 425 21.00 -8.08 30.37
CA PHE A 425 20.73 -9.13 31.33
C PHE A 425 20.46 -10.44 30.61
N ASP A 426 20.77 -11.53 31.32
CA ASP A 426 20.34 -12.88 30.98
C ASP A 426 18.83 -13.01 31.28
N GLY A 427 18.03 -13.36 30.26
CA GLY A 427 16.57 -13.42 30.37
C GLY A 427 16.05 -14.60 31.19
N GLU A 428 16.87 -15.61 31.46
CA GLU A 428 16.44 -16.76 32.29
C GLU A 428 16.72 -16.55 33.78
N THR A 429 17.84 -15.91 34.09
CA THR A 429 18.34 -15.76 35.46
C THR A 429 18.14 -14.36 36.05
N ASP A 430 17.71 -13.39 35.23
CA ASP A 430 17.64 -11.96 35.53
C ASP A 430 18.99 -11.38 36.01
N ALA A 431 20.09 -12.06 35.71
CA ALA A 431 21.43 -11.66 36.14
C ALA A 431 22.02 -10.65 35.14
N PRO A 432 22.64 -9.54 35.61
CA PRO A 432 23.29 -8.60 34.70
C PRO A 432 24.47 -9.28 34.00
N LEU A 433 24.49 -9.20 32.67
CA LEU A 433 25.61 -9.68 31.88
C LEU A 433 26.85 -8.84 32.21
N SER A 434 27.98 -9.53 32.29
CA SER A 434 29.27 -8.92 32.65
C SER A 434 30.20 -8.91 31.47
N GLU A 435 30.91 -7.80 31.30
CA GLU A 435 31.90 -7.64 30.23
C GLU A 435 33.01 -8.72 30.30
N GLY A 436 33.23 -9.42 29.19
CA GLY A 436 34.21 -10.49 29.03
C GLY A 436 33.57 -11.88 28.88
N GLY A 437 34.42 -12.89 28.60
CA GLY A 437 33.92 -14.20 28.19
C GLY A 437 33.35 -14.13 26.78
N MET A 438 32.09 -14.54 26.60
CA MET A 438 31.38 -14.47 25.31
C MET A 438 30.68 -13.12 25.09
N TYR A 439 30.49 -12.30 26.14
CA TYR A 439 29.74 -11.04 26.04
C TYR A 439 30.68 -9.83 25.96
N SER A 440 30.35 -8.89 25.08
CA SER A 440 30.94 -7.56 25.06
C SER A 440 29.90 -6.48 24.75
N GLY A 441 30.11 -5.26 25.23
CA GLY A 441 29.12 -4.18 25.08
C GLY A 441 27.94 -4.28 26.05
N THR A 442 28.12 -5.00 27.17
CA THR A 442 27.06 -5.31 28.15
C THR A 442 26.39 -4.10 28.81
N THR A 443 27.01 -2.92 28.72
CA THR A 443 26.46 -1.64 29.21
C THR A 443 26.32 -0.59 28.10
N THR A 444 26.18 -1.02 26.86
CA THR A 444 26.04 -0.15 25.68
C THR A 444 24.77 -0.49 24.90
N GLN A 445 24.45 0.34 23.90
CA GLN A 445 23.33 0.08 22.98
C GLN A 445 23.48 -1.24 22.21
N THR A 446 24.71 -1.70 21.98
CA THR A 446 24.98 -2.95 21.27
C THR A 446 25.58 -3.98 22.22
N LEU A 447 24.92 -5.14 22.35
CA LEU A 447 25.49 -6.35 22.93
C LEU A 447 26.05 -7.21 21.81
N THR A 448 27.28 -7.69 21.96
CA THR A 448 27.89 -8.67 21.05
C THR A 448 28.16 -9.96 21.80
N ILE A 449 27.71 -11.06 21.21
CA ILE A 449 27.99 -12.43 21.63
C ILE A 449 29.03 -13.01 20.67
N THR A 450 30.07 -13.67 21.19
CA THR A 450 31.14 -14.26 20.40
C THR A 450 31.45 -15.67 20.87
N GLY A 451 31.47 -16.63 19.94
CA GLY A 451 31.79 -18.03 20.25
C GLY A 451 30.76 -18.72 21.14
N GLY A 452 29.49 -18.32 21.04
CA GLY A 452 28.38 -18.97 21.73
C GLY A 452 28.17 -20.41 21.28
N THR A 453 27.57 -21.21 22.15
CA THR A 453 27.20 -22.60 21.86
C THR A 453 25.71 -22.83 22.12
N ILE A 454 25.19 -23.98 21.70
CA ILE A 454 23.79 -24.37 21.96
C ILE A 454 23.44 -24.30 23.46
N ALA A 455 24.41 -24.53 24.36
CA ALA A 455 24.18 -24.46 25.80
C ALA A 455 24.07 -23.04 26.36
N ASP A 456 24.47 -22.02 25.59
CA ASP A 456 24.47 -20.61 25.98
C ASP A 456 23.29 -19.83 25.37
N GLU A 457 22.56 -20.45 24.43
CA GLU A 457 21.38 -19.85 23.82
C GLU A 457 20.31 -19.48 24.83
N GLY A 458 19.56 -18.43 24.51
CA GLY A 458 18.49 -17.97 25.36
C GLY A 458 18.05 -16.56 25.03
N GLU A 459 17.15 -16.07 25.87
CA GLU A 459 16.70 -14.69 25.82
C GLU A 459 17.74 -13.79 26.53
N VAL A 460 17.97 -12.61 25.96
CA VAL A 460 18.65 -11.50 26.60
C VAL A 460 17.71 -10.30 26.60
N TYR A 461 17.83 -9.42 27.60
CA TYR A 461 17.07 -8.18 27.61
C TYR A 461 17.93 -6.99 28.02
N CYS A 462 17.55 -5.82 27.51
CA CYS A 462 18.20 -4.55 27.83
C CYS A 462 17.27 -3.68 28.67
N VAL A 463 17.85 -2.99 29.64
CA VAL A 463 17.20 -1.90 30.38
C VAL A 463 18.04 -0.64 30.19
N CYS A 464 17.39 0.47 29.81
CA CYS A 464 18.03 1.77 29.76
C CYS A 464 17.64 2.63 30.97
N TYR A 465 18.48 3.59 31.32
CA TYR A 465 18.37 4.35 32.55
C TYR A 465 18.61 5.84 32.31
N ASN A 466 17.85 6.66 33.05
CA ASN A 466 18.05 8.09 33.24
C ASN A 466 18.35 8.33 34.72
N GLY A 467 19.62 8.47 35.09
CA GLY A 467 20.03 8.41 36.50
C GLY A 467 19.59 7.10 37.19
N ASP A 468 18.70 7.20 38.19
CA ASP A 468 18.17 6.05 38.93
C ASP A 468 16.83 5.52 38.37
N THR A 469 16.27 6.18 37.33
CA THR A 469 14.99 5.81 36.72
C THR A 469 15.22 4.82 35.58
N SER A 470 14.58 3.65 35.61
CA SER A 470 14.69 2.62 34.58
C SER A 470 13.54 2.65 33.57
N SER A 471 13.81 2.18 32.36
CA SER A 471 12.80 1.79 31.38
C SER A 471 12.11 0.48 31.77
N ASP A 472 11.06 0.12 31.02
CA ASP A 472 10.64 -1.28 30.93
C ASP A 472 11.67 -2.05 30.07
N PRO A 473 11.90 -3.36 30.31
CA PRO A 473 12.88 -4.13 29.56
C PRO A 473 12.40 -4.41 28.13
N VAL A 474 13.35 -4.49 27.19
CA VAL A 474 13.13 -5.02 25.84
C VAL A 474 13.98 -6.27 25.65
N SER A 475 13.38 -7.36 25.18
CA SER A 475 14.04 -8.65 25.07
C SER A 475 14.16 -9.12 23.62
N ALA A 476 15.15 -9.98 23.38
CA ALA A 476 15.33 -10.73 22.15
C ALA A 476 16.00 -12.06 22.47
N ARG A 477 15.75 -13.07 21.64
CA ARG A 477 16.36 -14.40 21.73
C ARG A 477 17.36 -14.59 20.60
N TRP A 478 18.44 -15.32 20.88
CA TRP A 478 19.31 -15.84 19.82
C TRP A 478 19.34 -17.35 19.77
N TYR A 479 19.71 -17.85 18.59
CA TYR A 479 19.72 -19.26 18.21
C TYR A 479 21.03 -19.61 17.51
N MET A 480 21.53 -20.84 17.66
CA MET A 480 22.54 -21.37 16.75
C MET A 480 21.87 -21.94 15.49
N PRO A 481 22.54 -21.88 14.33
CA PRO A 481 22.04 -22.45 13.09
C PRO A 481 22.01 -23.98 13.19
N ARG A 482 20.80 -24.57 13.15
CA ARG A 482 20.59 -26.03 13.20
C ARG A 482 19.19 -26.43 12.74
N LEU A 483 18.93 -27.74 12.69
CA LEU A 483 17.58 -28.32 12.71
C LEU A 483 16.96 -28.07 14.10
N ILE A 484 15.93 -27.24 14.16
CA ILE A 484 15.27 -26.80 15.40
C ILE A 484 13.99 -27.59 15.71
N GLY A 485 13.34 -28.19 14.71
CA GLY A 485 12.21 -29.09 14.92
C GLY A 485 12.14 -30.17 13.86
N HIS A 486 11.78 -31.39 14.25
CA HIS A 486 11.70 -32.54 13.34
C HIS A 486 10.61 -33.53 13.76
N TRP A 487 9.53 -33.62 13.00
CA TRP A 487 8.43 -34.56 13.26
C TRP A 487 8.39 -35.64 12.19
N LYS A 488 8.87 -36.84 12.57
CA LYS A 488 8.88 -38.02 11.71
C LYS A 488 7.53 -38.74 11.62
N PHE A 489 6.65 -38.50 12.58
CA PHE A 489 5.33 -39.16 12.66
C PHE A 489 5.32 -40.70 12.64
N ASP A 490 6.42 -41.33 13.09
CA ASP A 490 6.60 -42.78 13.26
C ASP A 490 5.74 -43.37 14.42
N GLY A 491 4.42 -43.21 14.35
CA GLY A 491 3.46 -43.70 15.34
C GLY A 491 3.32 -42.84 16.60
N ASN A 492 3.87 -41.63 16.60
CA ASN A 492 3.72 -40.62 17.65
C ASN A 492 3.81 -39.20 17.04
N LEU A 493 3.57 -38.15 17.85
CA LEU A 493 3.69 -36.73 17.42
C LEU A 493 4.92 -36.04 18.05
N GLU A 494 5.87 -36.81 18.59
CA GLU A 494 7.00 -36.27 19.34
C GLU A 494 7.99 -35.56 18.40
N ASP A 495 8.60 -34.48 18.90
CA ASP A 495 9.73 -33.85 18.23
C ASP A 495 10.96 -34.76 18.35
N SER A 496 11.51 -35.15 17.21
CA SER A 496 12.68 -36.01 17.09
C SER A 496 14.00 -35.26 17.31
N VAL A 497 13.97 -33.93 17.40
CA VAL A 497 15.12 -33.15 17.86
C VAL A 497 15.29 -33.39 19.37
N ASN A 498 16.17 -34.33 19.71
CA ASN A 498 16.45 -34.73 21.08
C ASN A 498 17.37 -33.73 21.82
N GLU A 499 17.00 -32.45 21.80
CA GLU A 499 17.69 -31.36 22.50
C GLU A 499 16.74 -30.74 23.53
N VAL A 500 17.16 -30.73 24.80
CA VAL A 500 16.41 -30.10 25.88
C VAL A 500 16.86 -28.66 25.99
N TYR A 501 16.03 -27.73 25.54
CA TYR A 501 16.24 -26.31 25.78
C TYR A 501 15.89 -25.99 27.24
N PRO A 502 16.76 -25.30 27.99
CA PRO A 502 16.36 -24.67 29.24
C PRO A 502 15.11 -23.80 28.99
N SER A 503 14.18 -23.81 29.94
CA SER A 503 12.97 -22.96 29.97
C SER A 503 11.92 -23.11 28.84
N VAL A 504 12.18 -23.84 27.74
CA VAL A 504 11.20 -24.11 26.68
C VAL A 504 10.47 -25.44 26.95
N PRO A 505 9.12 -25.50 26.91
CA PRO A 505 8.37 -26.77 26.93
C PRO A 505 8.76 -27.69 25.78
N SER A 506 8.35 -28.96 25.83
CA SER A 506 8.55 -29.87 24.69
C SER A 506 7.89 -29.29 23.44
N ASN A 507 8.57 -29.36 22.29
CA ASN A 507 8.04 -28.98 20.98
C ASN A 507 7.27 -30.14 20.32
N ASP A 508 6.85 -31.14 21.12
CA ASP A 508 6.00 -32.24 20.67
C ASP A 508 4.70 -31.69 20.07
N GLY A 509 4.32 -32.23 18.92
CA GLY A 509 3.06 -31.90 18.30
C GLY A 509 1.88 -32.35 19.14
N VAL A 510 0.83 -31.54 19.16
CA VAL A 510 -0.46 -31.88 19.78
C VAL A 510 -1.54 -31.88 18.71
N LEU A 511 -2.46 -32.84 18.78
CA LEU A 511 -3.59 -32.85 17.86
C LEU A 511 -4.56 -31.71 18.24
N ALA A 512 -4.89 -30.87 17.27
CA ALA A 512 -5.75 -29.70 17.39
C ALA A 512 -6.87 -29.75 16.36
N VAL A 513 -7.82 -28.80 16.49
CA VAL A 513 -9.07 -28.78 15.73
C VAL A 513 -9.31 -27.43 15.08
N HIS A 514 -9.89 -27.46 13.87
CA HIS A 514 -10.44 -26.29 13.21
C HIS A 514 -11.77 -25.83 13.86
N ASP A 515 -11.91 -24.55 14.21
CA ASP A 515 -13.00 -23.97 15.02
C ASP A 515 -14.42 -24.24 14.49
N SER A 516 -14.57 -24.38 13.18
CA SER A 516 -15.86 -24.63 12.49
C SER A 516 -16.05 -26.05 11.91
N ILE A 517 -15.08 -26.96 12.05
CA ILE A 517 -15.12 -28.34 11.50
C ILE A 517 -14.83 -29.35 12.64
N ALA A 518 -15.22 -30.62 12.51
CA ALA A 518 -15.19 -31.58 13.62
C ALA A 518 -13.85 -32.33 13.77
N GLY A 519 -12.91 -31.79 14.57
CA GLY A 519 -11.75 -32.52 15.11
C GLY A 519 -11.66 -32.40 16.64
N PRO A 520 -10.64 -32.90 17.39
CA PRO A 520 -9.49 -33.77 17.13
C PRO A 520 -9.77 -35.25 17.52
N GLY A 521 -9.77 -36.19 16.59
CA GLY A 521 -9.89 -37.63 16.90
C GLY A 521 -8.72 -38.20 17.74
N ASP A 522 -8.52 -39.53 17.73
CA ASP A 522 -7.21 -40.09 18.10
C ASP A 522 -6.25 -39.85 16.91
N PRO A 523 -4.94 -39.59 17.13
CA PRO A 523 -3.99 -39.44 16.02
C PRO A 523 -3.98 -40.71 15.16
N ASN A 524 -4.10 -40.53 13.85
CA ASN A 524 -4.12 -41.62 12.88
C ASN A 524 -2.79 -41.68 12.14
N TYR A 525 -2.42 -42.88 11.72
CA TYR A 525 -1.15 -43.11 11.07
C TYR A 525 -1.35 -43.91 9.77
N ALA A 526 -0.49 -43.69 8.77
CA ALA A 526 -0.62 -44.35 7.46
C ALA A 526 -0.77 -45.87 7.59
N SER A 527 -0.01 -46.50 8.49
CA SER A 527 -0.08 -47.94 8.73
C SER A 527 -1.43 -48.44 9.27
N SER A 528 -2.13 -47.64 10.09
CA SER A 528 -3.47 -47.99 10.61
C SER A 528 -4.54 -47.92 9.53
N GLU A 529 -4.35 -47.03 8.56
CA GLU A 529 -5.26 -46.81 7.43
C GLU A 529 -4.94 -47.69 6.21
N GLY A 530 -3.93 -48.55 6.31
CA GLY A 530 -3.50 -49.42 5.22
C GLY A 530 -2.82 -48.68 4.07
N GLN A 531 -2.23 -47.52 4.38
CA GLN A 531 -1.46 -46.68 3.47
C GLN A 531 0.05 -46.92 3.67
N THR A 532 0.85 -46.38 2.76
CA THR A 532 2.31 -46.46 2.83
C THR A 532 2.88 -45.07 3.08
N ALA A 533 3.63 -44.89 4.17
CA ALA A 533 4.40 -43.69 4.46
C ALA A 533 5.63 -43.54 3.54
N ILE A 534 6.25 -42.36 3.50
CA ILE A 534 7.48 -42.18 2.72
C ILE A 534 8.67 -42.89 3.42
N ASP A 535 8.69 -42.88 4.75
CA ASP A 535 9.55 -43.69 5.60
C ASP A 535 8.78 -44.08 6.87
N GLY A 536 9.10 -45.24 7.46
CA GLY A 536 8.48 -45.68 8.71
C GLY A 536 6.94 -45.64 8.72
N ASP A 537 6.36 -44.69 9.45
CA ASP A 537 4.92 -44.35 9.47
C ASP A 537 4.70 -42.84 9.34
N ALA A 538 3.50 -42.40 8.95
CA ALA A 538 3.20 -40.98 8.71
C ALA A 538 1.91 -40.54 9.41
N ALA A 539 1.77 -39.26 9.75
CA ALA A 539 0.53 -38.72 10.28
C ALA A 539 -0.53 -38.70 9.16
N TRP A 540 -1.74 -39.19 9.45
CA TRP A 540 -2.80 -39.34 8.44
C TRP A 540 -4.06 -38.54 8.81
N PHE A 541 -4.60 -37.81 7.83
CA PHE A 541 -5.68 -36.83 7.99
C PHE A 541 -6.85 -37.11 7.04
N PHE A 542 -8.07 -36.78 7.45
CA PHE A 542 -9.30 -37.14 6.74
C PHE A 542 -10.14 -35.95 6.28
N ASN A 543 -9.57 -34.73 6.23
CA ASN A 543 -10.35 -33.52 5.91
C ASN A 543 -11.57 -33.38 6.86
N ASP A 544 -11.37 -33.70 8.13
CA ASP A 544 -12.34 -33.55 9.22
C ASP A 544 -12.00 -32.41 10.17
N GLY A 545 -10.89 -31.72 9.95
CA GLY A 545 -10.45 -30.57 10.75
C GLY A 545 -9.38 -30.92 11.78
N ASP A 546 -8.91 -32.17 11.84
CA ASP A 546 -7.75 -32.60 12.61
C ASP A 546 -6.45 -32.07 11.98
N PHE A 547 -5.58 -31.46 12.77
CA PHE A 547 -4.22 -31.09 12.37
C PHE A 547 -3.26 -31.18 13.57
N VAL A 548 -1.96 -31.20 13.30
CA VAL A 548 -0.94 -31.16 14.35
C VAL A 548 -0.55 -29.71 14.60
N GLU A 549 -0.68 -29.26 15.83
CA GLU A 549 -0.21 -27.95 16.28
C GLU A 549 1.11 -28.12 17.06
N ILE A 550 2.09 -27.28 16.76
CA ILE A 550 3.36 -27.25 17.47
C ILE A 550 3.29 -26.15 18.53
N PRO A 551 3.34 -26.50 19.83
CA PRO A 551 3.29 -25.51 20.90
C PRO A 551 4.54 -24.61 20.89
N ASN A 552 4.51 -23.52 21.65
CA ASN A 552 5.62 -22.57 21.83
C ASN A 552 5.89 -21.67 20.61
N GLN A 553 4.86 -20.98 20.10
CA GLN A 553 4.95 -20.08 18.94
C GLN A 553 6.16 -19.12 18.97
N ASP A 554 6.43 -18.47 20.11
CA ASP A 554 7.50 -17.48 20.26
C ASP A 554 8.90 -18.08 20.06
N TYR A 555 9.05 -19.38 20.33
CA TYR A 555 10.33 -20.07 20.12
C TYR A 555 10.77 -20.03 18.66
N TYR A 556 9.82 -19.99 17.73
CA TYR A 556 10.13 -19.99 16.31
C TYR A 556 10.23 -18.59 15.69
N ASN A 557 10.25 -17.50 16.47
CA ASN A 557 10.37 -16.11 15.97
C ASN A 557 11.76 -15.73 15.41
N PHE A 558 12.57 -16.72 15.01
CA PHE A 558 13.85 -16.48 14.34
C PHE A 558 13.71 -16.33 12.83
N TYR A 559 12.56 -16.63 12.22
CA TYR A 559 12.46 -16.80 10.77
C TYR A 559 12.73 -15.52 9.95
N HIS A 560 12.79 -14.34 10.57
CA HIS A 560 13.31 -13.13 9.91
C HIS A 560 14.82 -13.19 9.65
N GLU A 561 15.53 -14.01 10.41
CA GLU A 561 16.99 -14.18 10.39
C GLU A 561 17.41 -15.35 9.49
N GLY A 562 16.48 -15.85 8.67
CA GLY A 562 16.68 -17.01 7.81
C GLY A 562 16.03 -18.29 8.33
N PHE A 563 15.59 -19.13 7.41
CA PHE A 563 14.97 -20.41 7.74
C PHE A 563 15.02 -21.41 6.59
N THR A 564 14.76 -22.66 6.94
CA THR A 564 14.25 -23.66 5.99
C THR A 564 13.06 -24.39 6.60
N PHE A 565 11.95 -24.43 5.88
CA PHE A 565 10.79 -25.22 6.23
C PHE A 565 10.61 -26.32 5.18
N SER A 566 10.53 -27.58 5.62
CA SER A 566 10.40 -28.73 4.72
C SER A 566 9.34 -29.71 5.24
N CYS A 567 8.55 -30.30 4.36
CA CYS A 567 7.57 -31.32 4.72
C CYS A 567 7.35 -32.26 3.55
N TRP A 568 7.29 -33.56 3.83
CA TRP A 568 6.69 -34.52 2.91
C TRP A 568 5.18 -34.52 3.14
N TYR A 569 4.42 -34.50 2.06
CA TYR A 569 2.98 -34.70 2.13
C TYR A 569 2.50 -35.57 0.98
N LYS A 570 1.32 -36.13 1.19
CA LYS A 570 0.56 -36.88 0.20
C LYS A 570 -0.87 -36.44 0.28
N MET A 571 -1.48 -36.15 -0.86
CA MET A 571 -2.89 -35.79 -0.93
C MET A 571 -3.55 -36.29 -2.21
N ASP A 572 -4.83 -36.62 -2.11
CA ASP A 572 -5.71 -36.88 -3.25
C ASP A 572 -6.55 -35.62 -3.56
N GLU A 573 -7.05 -35.49 -4.80
CA GLU A 573 -7.92 -34.37 -5.25
C GLU A 573 -9.06 -34.05 -4.26
N THR A 574 -8.83 -33.06 -3.41
CA THR A 574 -9.83 -32.39 -2.57
C THR A 574 -10.03 -30.99 -3.10
N ALA A 575 -11.26 -30.51 -3.22
CA ALA A 575 -11.51 -29.16 -3.72
C ALA A 575 -11.24 -28.11 -2.62
N GLY A 576 -10.44 -27.10 -2.92
CA GLY A 576 -10.20 -25.95 -2.04
C GLY A 576 -8.74 -25.78 -1.63
N TRP A 577 -8.50 -24.81 -0.75
CA TRP A 577 -7.16 -24.48 -0.27
C TRP A 577 -6.83 -25.31 0.96
N THR A 578 -5.67 -25.98 0.97
CA THR A 578 -5.22 -26.81 2.09
C THR A 578 -3.76 -26.54 2.43
N HIS A 579 -3.37 -26.83 3.68
CA HIS A 579 -2.08 -26.40 4.22
C HIS A 579 -1.30 -27.60 4.79
N PRO A 580 -0.32 -28.15 4.05
CA PRO A 580 0.58 -29.16 4.60
C PRO A 580 1.37 -28.64 5.80
N MET A 581 1.79 -27.38 5.76
CA MET A 581 2.46 -26.72 6.88
C MET A 581 2.22 -25.21 6.83
N ILE A 582 1.93 -24.60 7.97
CA ILE A 582 1.56 -23.19 8.05
C ILE A 582 1.91 -22.58 9.40
N ARG A 583 2.29 -21.31 9.38
CA ARG A 583 2.33 -20.43 10.52
C ARG A 583 1.80 -19.05 10.12
N LEU A 584 0.50 -18.85 10.27
CA LEU A 584 -0.18 -17.62 9.87
C LEU A 584 -1.26 -17.26 10.89
N GLU A 585 -1.37 -15.97 11.20
CA GLU A 585 -2.47 -15.41 11.99
C GLU A 585 -3.86 -15.70 11.39
N PRO A 586 -4.85 -16.11 12.19
CA PRO A 586 -6.22 -16.17 11.74
C PRO A 586 -6.85 -14.78 11.60
N GLY A 587 -7.14 -14.36 10.36
CA GLY A 587 -7.95 -13.17 10.07
C GLY A 587 -7.36 -12.28 8.97
N ASN A 588 -8.19 -11.87 8.00
CA ASN A 588 -7.80 -11.21 6.74
C ASN A 588 -7.24 -9.78 6.87
N THR A 589 -7.19 -9.18 8.07
CA THR A 589 -6.85 -7.74 8.23
C THR A 589 -5.57 -7.49 9.01
N SER A 590 -4.85 -8.54 9.44
CA SER A 590 -3.57 -8.44 10.16
C SER A 590 -2.67 -9.66 9.93
N ALA A 591 -2.95 -10.43 8.88
CA ALA A 591 -2.26 -11.68 8.61
C ALA A 591 -0.75 -11.42 8.43
N SER A 592 0.04 -11.96 9.37
CA SER A 592 1.50 -11.96 9.31
C SER A 592 1.94 -13.40 9.45
N GLY A 593 2.72 -13.92 8.51
CA GLY A 593 3.25 -15.26 8.60
C GLY A 593 3.61 -15.89 7.26
N VAL A 594 3.72 -17.21 7.29
CA VAL A 594 4.16 -18.04 6.16
C VAL A 594 3.30 -19.29 6.04
N LEU A 595 3.13 -19.79 4.83
CA LEU A 595 2.39 -21.02 4.59
C LEU A 595 2.90 -21.77 3.37
N PHE A 596 2.78 -23.09 3.42
CA PHE A 596 2.61 -23.93 2.24
C PHE A 596 1.12 -24.11 1.98
N GLY A 597 0.67 -23.71 0.80
CA GLY A 597 -0.72 -23.73 0.38
C GLY A 597 -0.86 -24.50 -0.92
N ILE A 598 -1.83 -25.41 -0.97
CA ILE A 598 -2.12 -26.17 -2.19
C ILE A 598 -3.46 -25.70 -2.74
N ASP A 599 -3.42 -25.07 -3.91
CA ASP A 599 -4.59 -24.60 -4.64
C ASP A 599 -5.06 -25.68 -5.60
N THR A 600 -5.96 -26.55 -5.14
CA THR A 600 -6.54 -27.60 -5.98
C THR A 600 -7.67 -27.09 -6.89
N GLY A 601 -7.92 -25.78 -6.88
CA GLY A 601 -8.94 -25.10 -7.66
C GLY A 601 -8.43 -24.70 -9.05
N ALA A 602 -8.07 -23.44 -9.20
CA ALA A 602 -7.85 -22.84 -10.53
C ALA A 602 -6.47 -23.17 -11.14
N ARG A 603 -5.44 -23.37 -10.30
CA ARG A 603 -4.06 -23.55 -10.75
C ARG A 603 -3.51 -24.97 -10.56
N GLN A 604 -4.04 -25.74 -9.60
CA GLN A 604 -3.55 -27.08 -9.27
C GLN A 604 -2.06 -27.09 -8.87
N ASP A 605 -1.60 -26.05 -8.17
CA ASP A 605 -0.22 -25.83 -7.76
C ASP A 605 -0.04 -25.88 -6.22
N CYS A 606 1.17 -26.23 -5.78
CA CYS A 606 1.66 -25.90 -4.45
C CYS A 606 2.29 -24.50 -4.47
N ARG A 607 2.09 -23.73 -3.40
CA ARG A 607 2.67 -22.39 -3.21
C ARG A 607 3.32 -22.26 -1.85
N PHE A 608 4.37 -21.44 -1.79
CA PHE A 608 4.86 -20.88 -0.53
C PHE A 608 4.52 -19.40 -0.50
N ILE A 609 3.76 -18.96 0.50
CA ILE A 609 3.33 -17.56 0.62
C ILE A 609 3.90 -16.99 1.90
N ILE A 610 4.40 -15.76 1.78
CA ILE A 610 4.75 -14.88 2.89
C ILE A 610 3.67 -13.81 2.92
N GLU A 611 2.87 -13.76 3.96
CA GLU A 611 1.73 -12.84 4.05
C GLU A 611 2.03 -11.75 5.08
N ASN A 612 1.77 -10.49 4.70
CA ASN A 612 1.96 -9.32 5.54
C ASN A 612 0.84 -8.29 5.30
N ALA A 613 0.85 -7.19 6.06
CA ALA A 613 -0.15 -6.13 5.96
C ALA A 613 -0.19 -5.40 4.59
N LEU A 614 0.87 -5.54 3.77
CA LEU A 614 1.02 -4.91 2.47
C LEU A 614 0.67 -5.87 1.31
N GLY A 615 0.48 -7.17 1.57
CA GLY A 615 0.12 -8.16 0.57
C GLY A 615 0.65 -9.57 0.86
N TRP A 616 0.64 -10.39 -0.19
CA TRP A 616 0.90 -11.84 -0.17
C TRP A 616 1.88 -12.28 -1.27
N PRO A 617 3.15 -11.86 -1.22
CA PRO A 617 4.16 -12.42 -2.12
C PRO A 617 4.22 -13.94 -2.00
N GLY A 618 4.14 -14.62 -3.14
CA GLY A 618 4.07 -16.08 -3.21
C GLY A 618 4.95 -16.66 -4.31
N LEU A 619 5.61 -17.76 -3.97
CA LEU A 619 6.33 -18.65 -4.88
C LEU A 619 5.39 -19.76 -5.32
N ASN A 620 5.34 -20.04 -6.63
CA ASN A 620 4.50 -21.06 -7.22
C ASN A 620 5.36 -22.25 -7.65
N SER A 621 4.84 -23.46 -7.47
CA SER A 621 5.54 -24.69 -7.85
C SER A 621 5.56 -24.96 -9.37
N HIS A 622 4.88 -24.12 -10.17
CA HIS A 622 4.94 -24.10 -11.63
C HIS A 622 4.34 -22.80 -12.21
N ASN A 623 4.60 -22.52 -13.49
CA ASN A 623 3.92 -21.46 -14.23
C ASN A 623 2.55 -21.95 -14.75
N ALA A 624 1.52 -21.10 -14.75
CA ALA A 624 0.13 -21.45 -15.05
C ALA A 624 -0.09 -22.17 -16.41
N ASP A 625 0.85 -22.04 -17.34
CA ASP A 625 0.80 -22.66 -18.67
C ASP A 625 1.27 -24.14 -18.71
N GLU A 626 2.04 -24.59 -17.71
CA GLU A 626 2.62 -25.96 -17.62
C GLU A 626 2.35 -26.56 -16.22
N PRO A 627 1.09 -26.86 -15.86
CA PRO A 627 0.76 -27.29 -14.52
C PRO A 627 1.34 -28.66 -14.16
N VAL A 628 2.10 -28.70 -13.06
CA VAL A 628 2.51 -29.93 -12.38
C VAL A 628 1.58 -30.12 -11.19
N ALA A 629 0.80 -31.18 -11.22
CA ALA A 629 -0.10 -31.54 -10.13
C ALA A 629 0.69 -32.21 -9.00
N TYR A 630 0.79 -31.54 -7.86
CA TYR A 630 1.39 -32.10 -6.62
C TYR A 630 0.32 -32.68 -5.67
N ASN A 631 -0.89 -32.89 -6.19
CA ASN A 631 -2.04 -33.48 -5.52
C ASN A 631 -2.51 -34.76 -6.24
N ASP A 632 -1.56 -35.52 -6.79
CA ASP A 632 -1.79 -36.67 -7.66
C ASP A 632 -1.93 -38.01 -6.89
N GLY A 633 -1.96 -37.95 -5.56
CA GLY A 633 -1.99 -39.12 -4.69
C GLY A 633 -0.63 -39.76 -4.48
N GLU A 634 0.48 -39.14 -4.86
CA GLU A 634 1.84 -39.57 -4.52
C GLU A 634 2.45 -38.71 -3.40
N TRP A 635 3.58 -39.17 -2.85
CA TRP A 635 4.33 -38.42 -1.84
C TRP A 635 5.25 -37.41 -2.53
N HIS A 636 5.11 -36.14 -2.16
CA HIS A 636 5.95 -35.04 -2.61
C HIS A 636 6.63 -34.35 -1.43
N MET A 637 7.81 -33.81 -1.67
CA MET A 637 8.55 -32.99 -0.70
C MET A 637 8.52 -31.53 -1.12
N MET A 638 8.01 -30.65 -0.26
CA MET A 638 8.10 -29.21 -0.48
C MET A 638 9.03 -28.58 0.54
N THR A 639 9.92 -27.72 0.05
CA THR A 639 10.90 -27.02 0.88
C THR A 639 10.98 -25.57 0.48
N ALA A 640 10.94 -24.67 1.46
CA ALA A 640 11.11 -23.25 1.27
C ALA A 640 12.27 -22.78 2.14
N THR A 641 13.16 -21.99 1.55
CA THR A 641 14.30 -21.40 2.24
C THR A 641 14.18 -19.88 2.18
N TYR A 642 14.64 -19.19 3.20
CA TYR A 642 14.87 -17.75 3.17
C TYR A 642 16.27 -17.46 3.70
N ASP A 643 17.05 -16.72 2.91
CA ASP A 643 18.38 -16.27 3.28
C ASP A 643 18.38 -14.74 3.45
N PRO A 644 18.63 -14.21 4.67
CA PRO A 644 18.67 -12.77 4.91
C PRO A 644 19.93 -12.11 4.34
N GLU A 645 21.01 -12.86 4.03
CA GLU A 645 22.21 -12.28 3.42
C GLU A 645 21.94 -11.78 1.99
N ASP A 646 21.17 -12.56 1.24
CA ASP A 646 20.76 -12.25 -0.13
C ASP A 646 19.35 -11.60 -0.19
N GLY A 647 18.58 -11.67 0.89
CA GLY A 647 17.20 -11.19 0.96
C GLY A 647 16.27 -11.96 0.02
N THR A 648 16.52 -13.27 -0.19
CA THR A 648 15.76 -14.09 -1.14
C THR A 648 15.06 -15.27 -0.48
N ALA A 649 13.81 -15.51 -0.89
CA ALA A 649 13.08 -16.72 -0.58
C ALA A 649 13.05 -17.64 -1.81
N LYS A 650 13.32 -18.93 -1.62
CA LYS A 650 13.37 -19.93 -2.69
C LYS A 650 12.43 -21.09 -2.39
N LEU A 651 11.77 -21.61 -3.42
CA LEU A 651 10.89 -22.78 -3.35
C LEU A 651 11.51 -23.95 -4.10
N TYR A 652 11.49 -25.12 -3.46
CA TYR A 652 11.95 -26.38 -4.00
C TYR A 652 10.80 -27.40 -3.93
N ALA A 653 10.60 -28.12 -5.04
CA ALA A 653 9.66 -29.22 -5.15
C ALA A 653 10.43 -30.49 -5.49
N ASP A 654 10.22 -31.56 -4.70
CA ASP A 654 10.91 -32.84 -4.84
C ASP A 654 12.44 -32.68 -4.93
N GLY A 655 12.97 -31.78 -4.10
CA GLY A 655 14.39 -31.43 -4.01
C GLY A 655 14.89 -30.50 -5.12
N THR A 656 14.12 -30.26 -6.17
CA THR A 656 14.52 -29.42 -7.33
C THR A 656 14.12 -27.97 -7.11
N PHE A 657 15.00 -27.03 -7.45
CA PHE A 657 14.69 -25.59 -7.43
C PHE A 657 13.56 -25.26 -8.40
N VAL A 658 12.62 -24.40 -7.98
CA VAL A 658 11.46 -24.01 -8.78
C VAL A 658 11.42 -22.52 -9.07
N GLU A 659 11.38 -21.71 -8.02
CA GLU A 659 11.19 -20.26 -8.14
C GLU A 659 11.90 -19.56 -6.98
N GLU A 660 12.27 -18.29 -7.20
CA GLU A 660 12.80 -17.40 -6.18
C GLU A 660 12.15 -16.01 -6.27
N ILE A 661 12.07 -15.32 -5.14
CA ILE A 661 11.65 -13.93 -5.04
C ILE A 661 12.58 -13.17 -4.10
N ALA A 662 12.71 -11.86 -4.33
CA ALA A 662 13.18 -10.96 -3.29
C ALA A 662 12.11 -10.91 -2.17
N ALA A 663 12.53 -11.14 -0.94
CA ALA A 663 11.66 -11.15 0.22
C ALA A 663 12.24 -10.22 1.30
N ASP A 664 11.52 -9.14 1.60
CA ASP A 664 11.82 -8.27 2.73
C ASP A 664 11.04 -8.76 3.96
N MET A 665 11.74 -9.41 4.88
CA MET A 665 11.17 -9.91 6.13
C MET A 665 11.15 -8.88 7.25
N SER A 666 11.79 -7.71 7.09
CA SER A 666 11.98 -6.73 8.16
C SER A 666 10.68 -6.06 8.63
N SER A 667 9.67 -6.01 7.75
CA SER A 667 8.35 -5.42 8.05
C SER A 667 7.29 -6.46 8.45
N LEU A 668 7.65 -7.75 8.44
CA LEU A 668 6.73 -8.83 8.73
C LEU A 668 6.55 -8.96 10.25
N GLY A 669 5.33 -8.79 10.76
CA GLY A 669 5.06 -9.03 12.18
C GLY A 669 5.34 -10.48 12.59
N TYR A 670 5.66 -10.70 13.87
CA TYR A 670 5.70 -12.06 14.43
C TYR A 670 4.28 -12.57 14.68
N PRO A 671 3.85 -13.69 14.05
CA PRO A 671 2.56 -14.28 14.38
C PRO A 671 2.60 -14.87 15.79
N ASP A 672 1.57 -14.49 16.54
CA ASP A 672 1.04 -15.19 17.71
C ASP A 672 0.41 -16.56 17.36
N ALA A 673 0.35 -16.95 16.08
CA ALA A 673 -0.11 -18.25 15.65
C ALA A 673 1.02 -19.30 15.76
N PRO A 674 0.71 -20.51 16.28
CA PRO A 674 1.65 -21.62 16.30
C PRO A 674 1.88 -22.19 14.89
N PHE A 675 2.97 -22.94 14.72
CA PHE A 675 3.15 -23.79 13.56
C PHE A 675 2.10 -24.90 13.56
N ARG A 676 1.56 -25.22 12.39
CA ARG A 676 0.60 -26.29 12.18
C ARG A 676 1.02 -27.15 10.99
N ILE A 677 0.75 -28.44 11.08
CA ILE A 677 1.08 -29.44 10.07
C ILE A 677 -0.19 -30.24 9.75
N GLY A 678 -0.44 -30.45 8.46
CA GLY A 678 -1.59 -31.20 7.95
C GLY A 678 -2.91 -30.44 7.95
N GLY A 679 -2.93 -29.16 8.33
CA GLY A 679 -4.12 -28.32 8.28
C GLY A 679 -3.92 -26.97 8.97
N SER A 680 -5.00 -26.20 9.07
CA SER A 680 -5.00 -24.89 9.73
C SER A 680 -6.33 -24.61 10.42
N ASN A 681 -6.41 -23.47 11.11
CA ASN A 681 -7.64 -22.93 11.70
C ASN A 681 -8.11 -21.65 10.96
N LEU A 682 -7.79 -21.53 9.67
CA LEU A 682 -8.16 -20.37 8.85
C LEU A 682 -9.54 -20.58 8.26
N ASP A 683 -10.44 -19.61 8.46
CA ASP A 683 -11.87 -19.69 8.18
C ASP A 683 -12.22 -20.43 6.86
N GLY A 684 -12.71 -21.66 7.00
CA GLY A 684 -13.29 -22.45 5.90
C GLY A 684 -12.29 -23.32 5.14
N ASN A 685 -11.01 -23.32 5.51
CA ASN A 685 -10.00 -24.17 4.89
C ASN A 685 -9.84 -25.49 5.66
N PRO A 686 -10.10 -26.64 5.02
CA PRO A 686 -9.98 -27.91 5.71
C PRO A 686 -8.53 -28.36 5.92
N ALA A 687 -8.36 -29.35 6.81
CA ALA A 687 -7.17 -30.19 6.87
C ALA A 687 -6.94 -30.94 5.55
N ILE A 688 -5.69 -31.33 5.29
CA ILE A 688 -5.37 -32.17 4.11
C ILE A 688 -6.14 -33.50 4.19
N GLN A 689 -6.44 -34.08 3.03
CA GLN A 689 -6.91 -35.46 2.94
C GLN A 689 -5.78 -36.34 2.44
N GLY A 690 -5.04 -36.95 3.37
CA GLY A 690 -3.86 -37.73 3.05
C GLY A 690 -2.88 -37.75 4.21
N GLY A 691 -1.58 -37.71 3.92
CA GLY A 691 -0.52 -37.86 4.91
C GLY A 691 0.44 -36.68 4.96
N ALA A 692 1.03 -36.45 6.12
CA ALA A 692 2.22 -35.62 6.30
C ALA A 692 3.30 -36.42 7.02
N ASP A 693 4.55 -36.21 6.63
CA ASP A 693 5.69 -36.98 7.10
C ASP A 693 6.97 -36.12 7.08
N ASP A 694 7.94 -36.50 7.90
CA ASP A 694 9.27 -35.91 7.99
C ASP A 694 9.30 -34.37 7.92
N ALA A 695 8.42 -33.71 8.70
CA ALA A 695 8.34 -32.25 8.74
C ALA A 695 9.53 -31.67 9.51
N ARG A 696 10.21 -30.67 8.95
CA ARG A 696 11.45 -30.10 9.48
C ARG A 696 11.45 -28.57 9.45
N ILE A 697 12.05 -28.00 10.49
CA ILE A 697 12.29 -26.57 10.64
C ILE A 697 13.76 -26.34 10.96
N TYR A 698 14.46 -25.59 10.13
CA TYR A 698 15.85 -25.16 10.33
C TYR A 698 15.90 -23.65 10.58
N SER A 699 16.80 -23.21 11.46
CA SER A 699 17.08 -21.79 11.72
C SER A 699 17.95 -21.10 10.68
N TYR A 700 18.21 -21.74 9.56
CA TYR A 700 19.05 -21.19 8.50
C TYR A 700 18.57 -21.70 7.14
N ALA A 701 18.97 -20.99 6.08
CA ALA A 701 18.74 -21.42 4.71
C ALA A 701 19.62 -22.62 4.37
N LEU A 702 19.01 -23.75 3.99
CA LEU A 702 19.73 -24.85 3.38
C LEU A 702 20.12 -24.49 1.96
N SER A 703 21.31 -24.91 1.55
CA SER A 703 21.74 -24.85 0.16
C SER A 703 20.90 -25.77 -0.74
N ALA A 704 20.87 -25.49 -2.05
CA ALA A 704 20.19 -26.35 -3.01
C ALA A 704 20.70 -27.80 -2.99
N GLU A 705 22.00 -28.02 -2.71
CA GLU A 705 22.56 -29.37 -2.54
C GLU A 705 22.02 -30.05 -1.28
N GLU A 706 21.92 -29.33 -0.16
CA GLU A 706 21.35 -29.89 1.07
C GLU A 706 19.87 -30.24 0.88
N VAL A 707 19.08 -29.38 0.22
CA VAL A 707 17.67 -29.66 -0.09
C VAL A 707 17.52 -30.86 -1.03
N ALA A 708 18.37 -30.98 -2.05
CA ALA A 708 18.39 -32.15 -2.93
C ALA A 708 18.70 -33.44 -2.16
N ASN A 709 19.66 -33.39 -1.23
CA ASN A 709 20.00 -34.52 -0.37
C ASN A 709 18.85 -34.91 0.56
N LEU A 710 18.10 -33.94 1.10
CA LEU A 710 16.88 -34.22 1.87
C LEU A 710 15.88 -35.07 1.07
N TYR A 711 15.75 -34.83 -0.24
CA TYR A 711 14.85 -35.60 -1.11
C TYR A 711 15.37 -37.01 -1.39
N VAL A 712 16.60 -37.13 -1.90
CA VAL A 712 17.14 -38.42 -2.37
C VAL A 712 17.47 -39.39 -1.23
N ASP A 713 17.58 -38.92 0.01
CA ASP A 713 17.67 -39.79 1.19
C ASP A 713 16.44 -40.70 1.33
N PHE A 714 15.25 -40.21 0.91
CA PHE A 714 14.01 -40.99 0.85
C PHE A 714 13.75 -41.61 -0.53
N ARG A 715 14.30 -41.02 -1.60
CA ARG A 715 14.18 -41.49 -3.00
C ARG A 715 15.55 -41.83 -3.63
N PRO A 716 16.27 -42.86 -3.13
CA PRO A 716 17.66 -43.13 -3.53
C PRO A 716 17.85 -43.66 -4.96
N ASP A 717 16.75 -44.06 -5.62
CA ASP A 717 16.75 -44.48 -7.03
C ASP A 717 16.52 -43.30 -8.00
N GLU A 718 16.21 -42.12 -7.46
CA GLU A 718 15.98 -40.88 -8.21
C GLU A 718 17.22 -39.97 -8.13
N TYR A 719 17.23 -38.89 -8.90
CA TYR A 719 18.28 -37.88 -8.85
C TYR A 719 17.67 -36.49 -9.02
N VAL A 720 18.31 -35.51 -8.40
CA VAL A 720 17.97 -34.10 -8.50
C VAL A 720 19.12 -33.38 -9.18
N CYS A 721 18.78 -32.45 -10.08
CA CYS A 721 19.74 -31.62 -10.76
C CYS A 721 19.97 -30.35 -9.97
N VAL A 722 21.13 -30.27 -9.32
CA VAL A 722 21.54 -29.08 -8.58
C VAL A 722 22.46 -28.28 -9.47
N ALA A 723 22.00 -27.14 -9.97
CA ALA A 723 22.87 -26.17 -10.59
C ALA A 723 23.67 -25.45 -9.50
N GLU A 724 25.01 -25.43 -9.61
CA GLU A 724 25.80 -24.52 -8.78
C GLU A 724 25.47 -23.09 -9.19
N GLU A 725 25.34 -22.18 -8.22
CA GLU A 725 25.10 -20.76 -8.50
C GLU A 725 26.22 -20.19 -9.38
N GLY A 726 25.83 -19.57 -10.50
CA GLY A 726 26.76 -19.05 -11.51
C GLY A 726 27.34 -20.13 -12.45
N SER A 727 26.85 -21.37 -12.43
CA SER A 727 27.24 -22.38 -13.40
C SER A 727 26.42 -22.26 -14.70
N ASP A 728 27.12 -22.31 -15.83
CA ASP A 728 26.51 -22.35 -17.17
C ASP A 728 26.08 -23.79 -17.55
N LEU A 729 25.90 -24.71 -16.58
CA LEU A 729 25.61 -26.11 -16.87
C LEU A 729 24.34 -26.27 -17.71
N ASP A 730 23.29 -25.54 -17.38
CA ASP A 730 22.01 -25.55 -18.11
C ASP A 730 22.15 -25.03 -19.55
N LEU A 731 23.15 -24.19 -19.84
CA LEU A 731 23.44 -23.73 -21.21
C LEU A 731 24.07 -24.84 -22.07
N TYR A 732 24.69 -25.83 -21.45
CA TYR A 732 25.48 -26.86 -22.12
C TYR A 732 24.89 -28.28 -22.03
N ASP A 733 23.98 -28.52 -21.08
CA ASP A 733 23.19 -29.74 -20.96
C ASP A 733 21.97 -29.65 -21.90
N LEU A 734 22.18 -30.00 -23.16
CA LEU A 734 21.18 -29.83 -24.21
C LEU A 734 20.13 -30.92 -24.21
N ASN A 735 20.35 -32.01 -23.46
CA ASN A 735 19.39 -33.10 -23.33
C ASN A 735 18.71 -33.17 -21.95
N GLY A 736 19.09 -32.32 -20.99
CA GLY A 736 18.50 -32.24 -19.66
C GLY A 736 18.79 -33.47 -18.81
N ASP A 737 19.94 -34.14 -19.00
CA ASP A 737 20.34 -35.31 -18.22
C ASP A 737 21.27 -34.98 -17.04
N CYS A 738 21.53 -33.70 -16.84
CA CYS A 738 22.33 -33.08 -15.79
C CYS A 738 23.80 -33.48 -15.86
N ARG A 739 24.26 -33.83 -17.06
CA ARG A 739 25.65 -34.18 -17.36
C ARG A 739 26.03 -33.67 -18.74
N VAL A 740 26.86 -32.63 -18.79
CA VAL A 740 27.48 -32.20 -20.05
C VAL A 740 28.46 -33.26 -20.56
N ASN A 741 28.04 -34.02 -21.58
CA ASN A 741 28.78 -35.15 -22.11
C ASN A 741 28.76 -35.23 -23.65
N LEU A 742 29.18 -36.38 -24.20
CA LEU A 742 29.26 -36.54 -25.66
C LEU A 742 27.88 -36.49 -26.34
N THR A 743 26.82 -36.76 -25.59
CA THR A 743 25.43 -36.71 -26.05
C THR A 743 25.00 -35.27 -26.33
N ASP A 744 25.34 -34.32 -25.45
CA ASP A 744 25.10 -32.89 -25.66
C ASP A 744 25.90 -32.35 -26.83
N PHE A 745 27.18 -32.74 -26.92
CA PHE A 745 28.01 -32.38 -28.07
C PHE A 745 27.42 -32.91 -29.38
N ALA A 746 26.78 -34.08 -29.37
CA ALA A 746 26.12 -34.63 -30.55
C ALA A 746 24.90 -33.79 -30.97
N LEU A 747 24.16 -33.19 -30.02
CA LEU A 747 23.07 -32.25 -30.29
C LEU A 747 23.61 -30.97 -30.95
N VAL A 748 24.69 -30.37 -30.41
CA VAL A 748 25.36 -29.23 -31.07
C VAL A 748 25.84 -29.61 -32.48
N ALA A 749 26.44 -30.81 -32.63
CA ALA A 749 26.96 -31.29 -33.89
C ALA A 749 25.86 -31.49 -34.97
N LEU A 750 24.61 -31.74 -34.58
CA LEU A 750 23.47 -31.91 -35.49
C LEU A 750 23.12 -30.63 -36.24
N ASP A 751 23.23 -29.49 -35.56
CA ASP A 751 22.92 -28.16 -36.09
C ASP A 751 24.16 -27.36 -36.48
N TRP A 752 25.35 -27.95 -36.27
CA TRP A 752 26.63 -27.38 -36.62
C TRP A 752 26.68 -26.93 -38.09
N LEU A 753 26.97 -25.64 -38.32
CA LEU A 753 26.98 -24.96 -39.62
C LEU A 753 25.61 -24.80 -40.31
N LYS A 754 24.49 -25.12 -39.66
CA LYS A 754 23.18 -24.65 -40.15
C LYS A 754 23.11 -23.13 -40.02
N CYS A 755 22.54 -22.47 -41.02
CA CYS A 755 22.43 -21.02 -41.06
C CYS A 755 21.01 -20.57 -41.33
N SER A 756 20.49 -19.71 -40.47
CA SER A 756 19.13 -19.16 -40.54
C SER A 756 19.10 -17.69 -40.98
N ARG A 757 20.20 -17.16 -41.56
CA ARG A 757 20.25 -15.78 -42.05
C ARG A 757 19.43 -15.63 -43.34
N VAL A 758 18.71 -14.51 -43.45
CA VAL A 758 17.96 -14.14 -44.66
C VAL A 758 18.50 -12.80 -45.18
N PRO A 759 18.98 -12.71 -46.43
CA PRO A 759 19.04 -13.79 -47.42
C PRO A 759 20.09 -14.85 -47.07
N TYR A 760 19.84 -16.09 -47.48
CA TYR A 760 20.74 -17.23 -47.22
C TYR A 760 22.16 -17.02 -47.76
N SER A 761 22.36 -16.11 -48.73
CA SER A 761 23.68 -15.69 -49.21
C SER A 761 24.53 -14.99 -48.14
N ALA A 762 23.95 -14.57 -47.01
CA ALA A 762 24.69 -14.04 -45.87
C ALA A 762 25.32 -15.13 -44.97
N CYS A 763 25.19 -16.40 -45.37
CA CYS A 763 25.72 -17.58 -44.71
C CYS A 763 27.07 -18.06 -45.29
N ASP A 764 27.80 -17.24 -46.05
CA ASP A 764 29.14 -17.63 -46.52
C ASP A 764 30.14 -17.48 -45.34
N TRP A 765 30.63 -18.62 -44.84
CA TRP A 765 31.64 -18.69 -43.78
C TRP A 765 33.01 -18.78 -44.49
N GLU A 766 33.79 -17.70 -44.53
CA GLU A 766 35.17 -17.69 -45.06
C GLU A 766 36.16 -18.44 -44.15
#